data_AF-A0A7J3B8W3-F1
#
_entry.id   AF-A0A7J3B8W3-F1
#
_cell.length_a   1.000
_cell.length_b   1.000
_cell.length_c   1.000
_cell.angle_alpha   90.00
_cell.angle_beta   90.00
_cell.angle_gamma   90.00
#
_symmetry.space_group_name_H-M   'P 1'
#
loop_
_entity.id
_entity.type
_entity.pdbx_description
1 polymer ?
#
loop_
_entity_poly.entity_id
_entity_poly.type
_entity_poly.pdbx_seq_one_letter_code
_entity_poly.pdbx_strand_id
1 'polypeptide(L)'
;MDLKKVALMVFGILAFFVIAGVLVFFSGILTSGAEEEKAEARFNVLEMGNAGNYGYVVYDFSGEGNITLVSYRKEAAREITVIRDNEGIEMEKFDEFVEMLKPLEKYGYVIKISNSRILGDGIYVIPTGAMPTYVLDDLKNNVTNGVVIYLGEKNLVLRGGMQERDWYNELTPDQRDRILTYEKTLREYMEAGNYTIVTDILENKWSMDNKVTYSIAGNGKRTSKVPIKDGRYVRVIYDLGTRIGLTDSVALKPVSNILLPEPESKYPSQDSVLVFRLNETDGIAYFTVTKDGVELESKKLPTVVNGSIFREVLEFDKPGEYILRVVDNSGTIASGILHVNELKVEHYGRTGYNNYFHVTVDGVPLKSAEVEANLENSTVTKKFFVSDGELTIGAQLRNGENVFIMKIEGETVKVPVIYEEENIFDVYVKYGIPGALLVLAVYVGARFSRKPVYVLRATEGSKEIRREVKIKTADLVEAFKNIREDIKIGKNPITVQEFEMAIKRYVTKGADVTDGNIEEILKRLVDRGVLESHRQYYQFAGEGNVKEKALLRMIKEKLIENGISFKTAGKRFITKDYEIGLFGEKFKNKAIIVVDDESEIKKIMDGLDPNEKAKIRIKEANGMLTFVPIDKLDEML
;
A
#
# COMPACT_ATOMS: atom_id res chain seq x y z
N MET A 1 -48.29 -20.65 40.72
CA MET A 1 -47.99 -20.74 39.27
C MET A 1 -48.34 -22.15 38.84
N ASP A 2 -49.23 -22.31 37.85
CA ASP A 2 -49.81 -23.60 37.47
C ASP A 2 -48.74 -24.52 36.87
N LEU A 3 -48.50 -25.69 37.49
CA LEU A 3 -47.40 -26.61 37.15
C LEU A 3 -47.42 -27.02 35.66
N LYS A 4 -48.62 -27.08 35.07
CA LYS A 4 -48.82 -27.40 33.65
C LYS A 4 -48.24 -26.33 32.73
N LYS A 5 -48.27 -25.05 33.13
CA LYS A 5 -47.70 -23.95 32.32
C LYS A 5 -46.18 -23.93 32.38
N VAL A 6 -45.60 -24.33 33.51
CA VAL A 6 -44.14 -24.46 33.66
C VAL A 6 -43.62 -25.63 32.82
N ALA A 7 -44.29 -26.78 32.87
CA ALA A 7 -43.94 -27.93 32.06
C ALA A 7 -44.00 -27.63 30.55
N LEU A 8 -45.04 -26.92 30.08
CA LEU A 8 -45.17 -26.55 28.67
C LEU A 8 -44.04 -25.59 28.21
N MET A 9 -43.63 -24.67 29.08
CA MET A 9 -42.57 -23.71 28.79
C MET A 9 -41.18 -24.39 28.73
N VAL A 10 -40.90 -25.31 29.66
CA VAL A 10 -39.65 -26.10 29.64
C VAL A 10 -39.59 -26.98 28.40
N PHE A 11 -40.69 -27.63 28.03
CA PHE A 11 -40.75 -28.48 26.84
C PHE A 11 -40.55 -27.68 25.54
N GLY A 12 -41.12 -26.47 25.46
CA GLY A 12 -40.93 -25.57 24.32
C GLY A 12 -39.48 -25.09 24.15
N ILE A 13 -38.79 -24.78 25.26
CA ILE A 13 -37.37 -24.41 25.24
C ILE A 13 -36.51 -25.59 24.78
N LEU A 14 -36.79 -26.80 25.29
CA LEU A 14 -36.02 -27.99 24.93
C LEU A 14 -36.19 -28.36 23.45
N ALA A 15 -37.41 -28.26 22.91
CA ALA A 15 -37.68 -28.49 21.49
C ALA A 15 -36.97 -27.47 20.59
N PHE A 16 -36.88 -26.20 21.02
CA PHE A 16 -36.16 -25.16 20.28
C PHE A 16 -34.64 -25.45 20.18
N PHE A 17 -34.02 -25.90 21.27
CA PHE A 17 -32.59 -26.26 21.26
C PHE A 17 -32.30 -27.48 20.39
N VAL A 18 -33.19 -28.46 20.35
CA VAL A 18 -33.03 -29.65 19.48
C VAL A 18 -33.12 -29.25 17.99
N ILE A 19 -34.08 -28.40 17.61
CA ILE A 19 -34.24 -27.94 16.22
C ILE A 19 -33.04 -27.07 15.78
N ALA A 20 -32.56 -26.19 16.66
CA ALA A 20 -31.37 -25.38 16.39
C ALA A 20 -30.10 -26.25 16.22
N GLY A 21 -29.96 -27.31 17.04
CA GLY A 21 -28.86 -28.27 16.91
C GLY A 21 -28.87 -29.04 15.59
N VAL A 22 -30.05 -29.46 15.12
CA VAL A 22 -30.21 -30.16 13.83
C VAL A 22 -29.88 -29.25 12.64
N LEU A 23 -30.27 -27.97 12.68
CA LEU A 23 -29.95 -27.00 11.63
C LEU A 23 -28.44 -26.70 11.53
N VAL A 24 -27.74 -26.64 12.66
CA VAL A 24 -26.27 -26.48 12.70
C VAL A 24 -25.57 -27.75 12.18
N PHE A 25 -26.10 -28.93 12.51
CA PHE A 25 -25.52 -30.19 12.03
C PHE A 25 -25.70 -30.38 10.51
N PHE A 26 -26.84 -29.98 9.95
CA PHE A 26 -27.09 -30.08 8.50
C PHE A 26 -26.35 -29.02 7.67
N SER A 27 -26.08 -27.84 8.23
CA SER A 27 -25.27 -26.81 7.54
C SER A 27 -23.78 -27.16 7.48
N GLY A 28 -23.27 -28.01 8.38
CA GLY A 28 -21.89 -28.51 8.33
C GLY A 28 -21.63 -29.60 7.27
N ILE A 29 -22.66 -30.30 6.78
CA ILE A 29 -22.49 -31.47 5.89
C ILE A 29 -22.50 -31.08 4.39
N LEU A 30 -22.93 -29.87 4.03
CA LEU A 30 -23.10 -29.44 2.63
C LEU A 30 -21.86 -28.77 1.98
N THR A 31 -20.70 -28.78 2.64
CA THR A 31 -19.46 -28.14 2.12
C THR A 31 -18.28 -29.09 1.91
N SER A 32 -18.53 -30.38 1.68
CA SER A 32 -17.50 -31.25 1.11
C SER A 32 -17.41 -31.00 -0.40
N GLY A 33 -16.72 -29.93 -0.80
CA GLY A 33 -16.33 -29.73 -2.19
C GLY A 33 -15.46 -30.92 -2.63
N ALA A 34 -15.77 -31.48 -3.80
CA ALA A 34 -14.97 -32.54 -4.39
C ALA A 34 -13.52 -32.04 -4.53
N GLU A 35 -12.56 -32.76 -3.94
CA GLU A 35 -11.14 -32.53 -4.18
C GLU A 35 -10.86 -32.81 -5.66
N GLU A 36 -10.68 -31.76 -6.47
CA GLU A 36 -10.09 -31.90 -7.80
C GLU A 36 -8.69 -32.51 -7.64
N GLU A 37 -8.46 -33.65 -8.30
CA GLU A 37 -7.15 -34.28 -8.42
C GLU A 37 -6.14 -33.23 -8.92
N LYS A 38 -5.24 -32.78 -8.03
CA LYS A 38 -4.17 -31.84 -8.38
C LYS A 38 -3.29 -32.48 -9.44
N ALA A 39 -3.34 -31.94 -10.66
CA ALA A 39 -2.47 -32.36 -11.75
C ALA A 39 -1.00 -32.36 -11.32
N GLU A 40 -0.24 -33.37 -11.72
CA GLU A 40 1.18 -33.47 -11.39
C GLU A 40 1.95 -32.22 -11.89
N ALA A 41 2.87 -31.72 -11.05
CA ALA A 41 3.67 -30.55 -11.39
C ALA A 41 4.74 -30.89 -12.43
N ARG A 42 4.77 -30.16 -13.55
CA ARG A 42 5.78 -30.32 -14.61
C ARG A 42 6.45 -28.99 -14.91
N PHE A 43 7.73 -29.03 -15.25
CA PHE A 43 8.50 -27.85 -15.68
C PHE A 43 9.55 -28.26 -16.71
N ASN A 44 9.53 -27.62 -17.86
CA ASN A 44 10.50 -27.86 -18.94
C ASN A 44 10.90 -26.56 -19.61
N VAL A 45 12.20 -26.27 -19.64
CA VAL A 45 12.74 -25.12 -20.38
C VAL A 45 12.77 -25.46 -21.87
N LEU A 46 12.19 -24.60 -22.68
CA LEU A 46 12.15 -24.73 -24.14
C LEU A 46 13.25 -23.90 -24.81
N GLU A 47 13.46 -22.67 -24.32
CA GLU A 47 14.44 -21.73 -24.88
C GLU A 47 14.98 -20.82 -23.78
N MET A 48 16.27 -20.48 -23.85
CA MET A 48 16.88 -19.39 -23.08
C MET A 48 17.72 -18.55 -24.02
N GLY A 49 17.67 -17.23 -23.86
CA GLY A 49 18.47 -16.33 -24.68
C GLY A 49 18.42 -14.91 -24.19
N ASN A 50 18.84 -13.98 -25.06
CA ASN A 50 18.79 -12.55 -24.79
C ASN A 50 17.96 -11.79 -25.83
N ALA A 51 17.27 -10.77 -25.33
CA ALA A 51 16.39 -9.88 -26.06
C ALA A 51 16.68 -8.45 -25.59
N GLY A 52 17.55 -7.75 -26.30
CA GLY A 52 18.04 -6.43 -25.85
C GLY A 52 18.78 -6.51 -24.52
N ASN A 53 18.35 -5.70 -23.55
CA ASN A 53 18.90 -5.65 -22.19
C ASN A 53 18.29 -6.70 -21.23
N TYR A 54 17.61 -7.71 -21.77
CA TYR A 54 16.96 -8.75 -20.98
C TYR A 54 17.43 -10.13 -21.38
N GLY A 55 17.68 -10.98 -20.39
CA GLY A 55 17.71 -12.42 -20.53
C GLY A 55 16.28 -12.94 -20.43
N TYR A 56 15.87 -13.86 -21.29
CA TYR A 56 14.55 -14.45 -21.24
C TYR A 56 14.63 -15.98 -21.20
N VAL A 57 13.57 -16.58 -20.67
CA VAL A 57 13.36 -18.03 -20.66
C VAL A 57 11.93 -18.30 -21.14
N VAL A 58 11.80 -19.18 -22.13
CA VAL A 58 10.54 -19.79 -22.54
C VAL A 58 10.46 -21.18 -21.93
N TYR A 59 9.37 -21.49 -21.24
CA TYR A 59 9.18 -22.77 -20.57
C TYR A 59 7.74 -23.26 -20.66
N ASP A 60 7.54 -24.57 -20.58
CA ASP A 60 6.24 -25.24 -20.42
C ASP A 60 6.10 -25.72 -18.98
N PHE A 61 4.94 -25.45 -18.35
CA PHE A 61 4.70 -25.80 -16.96
C PHE A 61 3.29 -26.39 -16.71
N SER A 62 3.14 -27.04 -15.56
CA SER A 62 1.87 -27.32 -14.88
C SER A 62 2.09 -27.30 -13.38
N GLY A 63 1.12 -26.79 -12.64
CA GLY A 63 1.15 -26.68 -11.19
C GLY A 63 1.21 -25.24 -10.70
N GLU A 64 1.49 -25.09 -9.41
CA GLU A 64 1.59 -23.81 -8.73
C GLU A 64 2.92 -23.73 -7.98
N GLY A 65 3.56 -22.56 -8.00
CA GLY A 65 4.79 -22.31 -7.28
C GLY A 65 5.52 -21.07 -7.75
N ASN A 66 6.84 -21.06 -7.56
CA ASN A 66 7.68 -19.91 -7.88
C ASN A 66 8.77 -20.27 -8.89
N ILE A 67 9.03 -19.35 -9.81
CA ILE A 67 10.17 -19.38 -10.72
C ILE A 67 11.02 -18.15 -10.44
N THR A 68 12.29 -18.36 -10.11
CA THR A 68 13.27 -17.29 -9.95
C THR A 68 14.23 -17.31 -11.12
N LEU A 69 14.30 -16.20 -11.84
CA LEU A 69 15.30 -15.93 -12.86
C LEU A 69 16.46 -15.14 -12.25
N VAL A 70 17.68 -15.59 -12.51
CA VAL A 70 18.90 -14.93 -12.04
C VAL A 70 19.80 -14.69 -13.24
N SER A 71 20.21 -13.44 -13.47
CA SER A 71 21.30 -13.13 -14.40
C SER A 71 22.61 -13.04 -13.65
N TYR A 72 23.67 -13.59 -14.24
CA TYR A 72 24.98 -13.65 -13.58
C TYR A 72 26.15 -13.65 -14.56
N ARG A 73 27.32 -13.25 -14.06
CA ARG A 73 28.50 -12.90 -14.88
C ARG A 73 29.38 -14.10 -15.25
N LYS A 74 29.51 -15.09 -14.36
CA LYS A 74 30.46 -16.22 -14.48
C LYS A 74 29.72 -17.55 -14.45
N GLU A 75 30.12 -18.50 -15.29
CA GLU A 75 29.55 -19.85 -15.29
C GLU A 75 29.55 -20.45 -13.87
N ALA A 76 28.40 -21.00 -13.49
CA ALA A 76 28.20 -21.50 -12.15
C ALA A 76 28.56 -22.99 -12.05
N ALA A 77 29.53 -23.32 -11.20
CA ALA A 77 29.87 -24.71 -10.92
C ALA A 77 28.72 -25.43 -10.19
N ARG A 78 28.56 -26.73 -10.47
CA ARG A 78 27.59 -27.61 -9.79
C ARG A 78 28.22 -28.50 -8.73
N GLU A 79 29.53 -28.46 -8.60
CA GLU A 79 30.26 -29.17 -7.56
C GLU A 79 30.56 -28.24 -6.38
N ILE A 80 30.13 -28.65 -5.19
CA ILE A 80 30.38 -27.97 -3.93
C ILE A 80 31.33 -28.86 -3.12
N THR A 81 32.52 -28.36 -2.84
CA THR A 81 33.48 -29.03 -1.95
C THR A 81 33.46 -28.34 -0.60
N VAL A 82 33.01 -29.04 0.44
CA VAL A 82 33.07 -28.58 1.82
C VAL A 82 34.39 -29.03 2.42
N ILE A 83 35.22 -28.06 2.82
CA ILE A 83 36.54 -28.32 3.37
C ILE A 83 36.41 -28.70 4.84
N ARG A 84 36.84 -29.91 5.18
CA ARG A 84 36.98 -30.38 6.56
C ARG A 84 38.44 -30.20 6.98
N ASP A 85 38.72 -29.10 7.68
CA ASP A 85 40.04 -28.84 8.26
C ASP A 85 40.01 -29.10 9.77
N ASN A 86 40.82 -30.02 10.24
CA ASN A 86 40.89 -30.39 11.67
C ASN A 86 41.45 -29.26 12.54
N GLU A 87 42.11 -28.26 11.93
CA GLU A 87 42.58 -27.05 12.62
C GLU A 87 41.48 -25.97 12.75
N GLY A 88 40.28 -26.22 12.19
CA GLY A 88 39.15 -25.29 12.23
C GLY A 88 38.55 -25.10 13.62
N ILE A 89 37.94 -23.94 13.83
CA ILE A 89 37.26 -23.54 15.06
C ILE A 89 35.87 -24.18 15.09
N GLU A 90 35.54 -24.89 16.18
CA GLU A 90 34.19 -25.41 16.47
C GLU A 90 33.66 -26.42 15.44
N MET A 91 34.54 -27.29 14.95
CA MET A 91 34.25 -28.29 13.93
C MET A 91 33.30 -29.42 14.40
N GLU A 92 32.90 -29.45 15.68
CA GLU A 92 31.90 -30.39 16.18
C GLU A 92 30.53 -30.27 15.49
N LYS A 93 30.22 -29.12 14.87
CA LYS A 93 28.99 -28.86 14.11
C LYS A 93 29.10 -29.15 12.61
N PHE A 94 30.24 -29.66 12.15
CA PHE A 94 30.52 -29.85 10.72
C PHE A 94 29.52 -30.77 10.03
N ASP A 95 29.22 -31.93 10.62
CA ASP A 95 28.31 -32.89 9.97
C ASP A 95 26.89 -32.31 9.87
N GLU A 96 26.40 -31.62 10.90
CA GLU A 96 25.11 -30.91 10.90
C GLU A 96 25.06 -29.83 9.81
N PHE A 97 26.16 -29.10 9.63
CA PHE A 97 26.30 -28.10 8.58
C PHE A 97 26.29 -28.71 7.17
N VAL A 98 26.92 -29.87 6.96
CA VAL A 98 26.86 -30.56 5.66
C VAL A 98 25.44 -31.06 5.36
N GLU A 99 24.72 -31.60 6.35
CA GLU A 99 23.31 -32.00 6.18
C GLU A 99 22.42 -30.82 5.77
N MET A 100 22.69 -29.62 6.29
CA MET A 100 21.99 -28.39 5.90
C MET A 100 22.19 -28.03 4.42
N LEU A 101 23.32 -28.38 3.81
CA LEU A 101 23.59 -28.13 2.39
C LEU A 101 22.95 -29.17 1.47
N LYS A 102 22.70 -30.40 1.94
CA LYS A 102 22.13 -31.50 1.12
C LYS A 102 20.86 -31.18 0.33
N PRO A 103 19.94 -30.31 0.78
CA PRO A 103 18.81 -29.89 -0.05
C PRO A 103 19.21 -29.35 -1.45
N LEU A 104 20.43 -28.83 -1.62
CA LEU A 104 20.98 -28.41 -2.92
C LEU A 104 21.11 -29.56 -3.92
N GLU A 105 21.26 -30.81 -3.47
CA GLU A 105 21.34 -31.97 -4.37
C GLU A 105 20.05 -32.15 -5.18
N LYS A 106 18.90 -31.74 -4.63
CA LYS A 106 17.62 -31.74 -5.35
C LYS A 106 17.60 -30.76 -6.53
N TYR A 107 18.50 -29.77 -6.53
CA TYR A 107 18.71 -28.81 -7.62
C TYR A 107 19.85 -29.22 -8.58
N GLY A 108 20.39 -30.43 -8.41
CA GLY A 108 21.45 -30.98 -9.26
C GLY A 108 22.88 -30.61 -8.84
N TYR A 109 23.08 -30.12 -7.62
CA TYR A 109 24.44 -29.95 -7.08
C TYR A 109 25.01 -31.28 -6.59
N VAL A 110 26.33 -31.41 -6.64
CA VAL A 110 27.07 -32.53 -6.05
C VAL A 110 27.86 -31.99 -4.87
N ILE A 111 27.56 -32.46 -3.67
CA ILE A 111 28.28 -32.06 -2.46
C ILE A 111 29.35 -33.10 -2.12
N LYS A 112 30.60 -32.66 -2.03
CA LYS A 112 31.75 -33.48 -1.62
C LYS A 112 32.36 -32.92 -0.35
N ILE A 113 32.79 -33.80 0.53
CA ILE A 113 33.62 -33.44 1.67
C ILE A 113 35.07 -33.73 1.29
N SER A 114 35.96 -32.76 1.49
CA SER A 114 37.38 -32.92 1.20
C SER A 114 38.23 -32.55 2.40
N ASN A 115 39.22 -33.40 2.68
CA ASN A 115 40.32 -33.11 3.62
C ASN A 115 41.56 -32.59 2.86
N SER A 116 41.48 -32.44 1.53
CA SER A 116 42.59 -31.96 0.69
C SER A 116 42.75 -30.46 0.84
N ARG A 117 44.00 -30.01 1.03
CA ARG A 117 44.39 -28.60 1.15
C ARG A 117 44.70 -27.97 -0.22
N ILE A 118 43.82 -28.19 -1.20
CA ILE A 118 44.00 -27.70 -2.58
C ILE A 118 42.66 -27.18 -3.09
N LEU A 119 42.64 -25.96 -3.62
CA LEU A 119 41.50 -25.42 -4.36
C LEU A 119 41.62 -25.74 -5.85
N GLY A 120 40.53 -26.22 -6.43
CA GLY A 120 40.34 -26.39 -7.86
C GLY A 120 39.19 -25.50 -8.35
N ASP A 121 38.77 -25.69 -9.59
CA ASP A 121 37.63 -24.96 -10.15
C ASP A 121 36.32 -25.55 -9.61
N GLY A 122 35.51 -24.73 -8.94
CA GLY A 122 34.30 -25.18 -8.25
C GLY A 122 33.82 -24.19 -7.18
N ILE A 123 32.85 -24.62 -6.37
CA ILE A 123 32.42 -23.88 -5.16
C ILE A 123 33.07 -24.55 -3.95
N TYR A 124 33.81 -23.79 -3.16
CA TYR A 124 34.49 -24.27 -1.96
C TYR A 124 33.86 -23.63 -0.72
N VAL A 125 33.25 -24.44 0.13
CA VAL A 125 32.72 -23.98 1.41
C VAL A 125 33.75 -24.25 2.49
N ILE A 126 34.16 -23.19 3.18
CA ILE A 126 35.27 -23.20 4.14
C ILE A 126 34.74 -22.76 5.51
N PRO A 127 34.21 -23.70 6.31
CA PRO A 127 33.58 -23.40 7.59
C PRO A 127 34.57 -23.46 8.77
N THR A 128 35.77 -22.90 8.61
CA THR A 128 36.87 -23.10 9.58
C THR A 128 36.97 -22.03 10.66
N GLY A 129 36.17 -20.95 10.60
CA GLY A 129 36.21 -19.83 11.56
C GLY A 129 37.41 -18.88 11.39
N ALA A 130 38.54 -19.37 10.89
CA ALA A 130 39.73 -18.62 10.52
C ALA A 130 40.24 -19.09 9.15
N MET A 131 40.67 -18.17 8.28
CA MET A 131 40.94 -18.46 6.87
C MET A 131 42.23 -19.31 6.71
N PRO A 132 42.19 -20.50 6.10
CA PRO A 132 43.40 -21.31 5.96
C PRO A 132 44.42 -20.68 5.01
N THR A 133 45.70 -20.73 5.38
CA THR A 133 46.78 -20.12 4.57
C THR A 133 46.89 -20.66 3.16
N TYR A 134 46.69 -21.96 2.94
CA TYR A 134 46.73 -22.55 1.60
C TYR A 134 45.62 -22.00 0.68
N VAL A 135 44.43 -21.71 1.23
CA VAL A 135 43.31 -21.10 0.49
C VAL A 135 43.70 -19.68 0.07
N LEU A 136 44.30 -18.92 0.98
CA LEU A 136 44.79 -17.56 0.69
C LEU A 136 45.88 -17.56 -0.36
N ASP A 137 46.83 -18.49 -0.28
CA ASP A 137 47.92 -18.60 -1.24
C ASP A 137 47.39 -18.97 -2.64
N ASP A 138 46.44 -19.91 -2.72
CA ASP A 138 45.79 -20.29 -3.99
C ASP A 138 45.01 -19.12 -4.61
N LEU A 139 44.29 -18.34 -3.79
CA LEU A 139 43.57 -17.14 -4.23
C LEU A 139 44.52 -16.02 -4.68
N LYS A 140 45.56 -15.73 -3.90
CA LYS A 140 46.54 -14.67 -4.19
C LYS A 140 47.34 -14.94 -5.45
N ASN A 141 47.70 -16.20 -5.67
CA ASN A 141 48.44 -16.63 -6.85
C ASN A 141 47.53 -16.93 -8.05
N ASN A 142 46.20 -16.76 -7.93
CA ASN A 142 45.20 -17.06 -8.95
C ASN A 142 45.36 -18.47 -9.55
N VAL A 143 45.65 -19.45 -8.70
CA VAL A 143 45.89 -20.85 -9.13
C VAL A 143 44.63 -21.50 -9.70
N THR A 144 43.46 -21.03 -9.26
CA THR A 144 42.14 -21.52 -9.67
C THR A 144 41.20 -20.35 -9.96
N ASN A 145 40.11 -20.59 -10.70
CA ASN A 145 38.95 -19.69 -10.83
C ASN A 145 37.80 -20.01 -9.85
N GLY A 146 38.01 -20.96 -8.94
CA GLY A 146 37.03 -21.39 -7.95
C GLY A 146 36.52 -20.26 -7.04
N VAL A 147 35.31 -20.45 -6.54
CA VAL A 147 34.60 -19.54 -5.65
C VAL A 147 34.76 -20.05 -4.23
N VAL A 148 35.04 -19.16 -3.29
CA VAL A 148 35.16 -19.49 -1.87
C VAL A 148 33.97 -18.92 -1.11
N ILE A 149 33.23 -19.78 -0.43
CA ILE A 149 32.21 -19.42 0.54
C ILE A 149 32.78 -19.66 1.92
N TYR A 150 33.10 -18.59 2.63
CA TYR A 150 33.86 -18.63 3.87
C TYR A 150 32.97 -18.32 5.07
N LEU A 151 33.00 -19.17 6.10
CA LEU A 151 32.37 -18.90 7.39
C LEU A 151 33.49 -18.71 8.42
N GLY A 152 33.64 -17.46 8.86
CA GLY A 152 34.65 -17.07 9.84
C GLY A 152 35.06 -15.61 9.76
N GLU A 153 36.00 -15.24 10.61
CA GLU A 153 36.45 -13.86 10.79
C GLU A 153 37.46 -13.43 9.71
N LYS A 154 37.24 -12.24 9.12
CA LYS A 154 38.11 -11.69 8.05
C LYS A 154 39.49 -11.25 8.54
N ASN A 155 39.68 -11.16 9.85
CA ASN A 155 40.95 -10.84 10.49
C ASN A 155 41.64 -12.05 11.12
N LEU A 156 41.18 -13.29 10.87
CA LEU A 156 41.82 -14.50 11.40
C LEU A 156 42.32 -15.42 10.29
N VAL A 157 43.52 -15.98 10.48
CA VAL A 157 44.16 -16.92 9.55
C VAL A 157 44.62 -18.17 10.30
N LEU A 158 44.48 -19.36 9.67
CA LEU A 158 45.02 -20.63 10.18
C LEU A 158 46.39 -20.92 9.54
N ARG A 159 47.43 -20.90 10.37
CA ARG A 159 48.82 -21.20 10.03
C ARG A 159 49.52 -21.97 11.15
N GLY A 160 49.19 -23.25 11.31
CA GLY A 160 49.67 -24.04 12.44
C GLY A 160 49.17 -23.50 13.78
N GLY A 161 47.96 -22.92 13.77
CA GLY A 161 47.36 -22.14 14.85
C GLY A 161 46.65 -20.87 14.32
N MET A 162 45.82 -20.25 15.15
CA MET A 162 45.13 -19.00 14.83
C MET A 162 46.07 -17.81 14.96
N GLN A 163 46.08 -16.95 13.94
CA GLN A 163 46.83 -15.69 13.93
C GLN A 163 45.92 -14.56 13.47
N GLU A 164 46.02 -13.40 14.12
CA GLU A 164 45.31 -12.19 13.71
C GLU A 164 46.02 -11.56 12.51
N ARG A 165 45.30 -11.43 11.40
CA ARG A 165 45.74 -10.85 10.12
C ARG A 165 44.53 -10.48 9.28
N ASP A 166 44.44 -9.23 8.86
CA ASP A 166 43.41 -8.72 7.95
C ASP A 166 43.66 -9.16 6.50
N TRP A 167 43.44 -10.45 6.24
CA TRP A 167 43.75 -11.08 4.97
C TRP A 167 42.80 -10.62 3.85
N TYR A 168 41.56 -10.23 4.18
CA TYR A 168 40.55 -9.88 3.18
C TYR A 168 40.90 -8.58 2.47
N ASN A 169 41.41 -7.57 3.21
CA ASN A 169 41.83 -6.30 2.63
C ASN A 169 43.16 -6.38 1.86
N GLU A 170 43.93 -7.46 2.01
CA GLU A 170 45.14 -7.72 1.21
C GLU A 170 44.82 -8.24 -0.22
N LEU A 171 43.58 -8.64 -0.49
CA LEU A 171 43.16 -9.19 -1.79
C LEU A 171 42.74 -8.08 -2.77
N THR A 172 43.04 -8.29 -4.05
CA THR A 172 42.55 -7.42 -5.13
C THR A 172 41.01 -7.48 -5.23
N PRO A 173 40.34 -6.47 -5.84
CA PRO A 173 38.90 -6.51 -6.08
C PRO A 173 38.46 -7.80 -6.80
N ASP A 174 39.18 -8.20 -7.86
CA ASP A 174 38.84 -9.42 -8.62
C ASP A 174 38.95 -10.71 -7.80
N GLN A 175 39.89 -10.76 -6.85
CA GLN A 175 40.03 -11.88 -5.90
C GLN A 175 38.92 -11.86 -4.86
N ARG A 176 38.55 -10.67 -4.34
CA ARG A 176 37.43 -10.53 -3.40
C ARG A 176 36.08 -10.86 -4.01
N ASP A 177 35.87 -10.54 -5.30
CA ASP A 177 34.67 -10.89 -6.07
C ASP A 177 34.43 -12.42 -6.16
N ARG A 178 35.42 -13.24 -5.80
CA ARG A 178 35.30 -14.70 -5.75
C ARG A 178 34.99 -15.23 -4.36
N ILE A 179 34.85 -14.37 -3.36
CA ILE A 179 34.69 -14.76 -1.96
C ILE A 179 33.37 -14.23 -1.43
N LEU A 180 32.52 -15.14 -0.96
CA LEU A 180 31.33 -14.83 -0.18
C LEU A 180 31.62 -15.12 1.30
N THR A 181 31.53 -14.13 2.16
CA THR A 181 31.91 -14.26 3.58
C THR A 181 30.71 -14.18 4.52
N TYR A 182 30.67 -15.06 5.51
CA TYR A 182 29.79 -15.00 6.67
C TYR A 182 30.66 -14.88 7.93
N GLU A 183 30.67 -13.69 8.53
CA GLU A 183 31.49 -13.37 9.73
C GLU A 183 30.87 -13.96 11.00
N LYS A 184 30.96 -15.28 11.13
CA LYS A 184 30.51 -16.08 12.28
C LYS A 184 31.35 -17.35 12.38
N THR A 185 31.54 -17.88 13.58
CA THR A 185 32.03 -19.27 13.71
C THR A 185 30.99 -20.26 13.19
N LEU A 186 31.39 -21.51 12.98
CA LEU A 186 30.46 -22.54 12.55
C LEU A 186 29.33 -22.76 13.55
N ARG A 187 29.64 -22.78 14.86
CA ARG A 187 28.60 -22.95 15.90
C ARG A 187 27.63 -21.78 15.92
N GLU A 188 28.14 -20.55 15.90
CA GLU A 188 27.30 -19.35 15.87
C GLU A 188 26.41 -19.28 14.64
N TYR A 189 26.93 -19.72 13.48
CA TYR A 189 26.15 -19.82 12.26
C TYR A 189 25.01 -20.85 12.41
N MET A 190 25.30 -22.03 12.96
CA MET A 190 24.31 -23.09 13.24
C MET A 190 23.27 -22.66 14.28
N GLU A 191 23.67 -22.01 15.37
CA GLU A 191 22.75 -21.58 16.43
C GLU A 191 21.82 -20.44 15.99
N ALA A 192 22.22 -19.64 15.00
CA ALA A 192 21.39 -18.57 14.48
C ALA A 192 20.15 -19.05 13.70
N GLY A 193 20.15 -20.29 13.19
CA GLY A 193 19.00 -20.92 12.51
C GLY A 193 18.55 -20.32 11.17
N ASN A 194 19.06 -19.14 10.78
CA ASN A 194 18.73 -18.45 9.52
C ASN A 194 19.83 -18.65 8.46
N TYR A 195 19.79 -19.79 7.78
CA TYR A 195 20.83 -20.19 6.83
C TYR A 195 20.59 -19.62 5.42
N THR A 196 21.28 -18.53 5.09
CA THR A 196 21.19 -17.92 3.75
C THR A 196 22.12 -18.56 2.73
N ILE A 197 23.12 -19.33 3.16
CA ILE A 197 24.12 -19.97 2.28
C ILE A 197 23.51 -20.83 1.16
N VAL A 198 22.44 -21.59 1.46
CA VAL A 198 21.76 -22.43 0.46
C VAL A 198 21.18 -21.56 -0.65
N THR A 199 20.44 -20.51 -0.28
CA THR A 199 19.86 -19.55 -1.22
C THR A 199 20.94 -18.80 -1.98
N ASP A 200 22.00 -18.38 -1.31
CA ASP A 200 23.11 -17.63 -1.92
C ASP A 200 23.88 -18.48 -2.96
N ILE A 201 23.99 -19.79 -2.74
CA ILE A 201 24.52 -20.76 -3.73
C ILE A 201 23.56 -20.93 -4.91
N LEU A 202 22.27 -21.15 -4.65
CA LEU A 202 21.26 -21.28 -5.70
C LEU A 202 21.26 -20.04 -6.61
N GLU A 203 21.32 -18.86 -6.02
CA GLU A 203 21.29 -17.57 -6.70
C GLU A 203 22.66 -17.14 -7.25
N ASN A 204 23.72 -17.94 -7.07
CA ASN A 204 25.05 -17.62 -7.59
C ASN A 204 25.52 -16.20 -7.15
N LYS A 205 25.28 -15.86 -5.88
CA LYS A 205 25.30 -14.48 -5.37
C LYS A 205 26.60 -13.72 -5.58
N TRP A 206 27.74 -14.43 -5.61
CA TRP A 206 29.06 -13.83 -5.87
C TRP A 206 29.20 -13.28 -7.30
N SER A 207 28.37 -13.71 -8.24
CA SER A 207 28.39 -13.22 -9.62
C SER A 207 27.03 -12.74 -10.14
N MET A 208 26.02 -12.70 -9.27
CA MET A 208 24.67 -12.23 -9.56
C MET A 208 24.71 -10.76 -10.01
N ASP A 209 23.98 -10.49 -11.10
CA ASP A 209 23.74 -9.16 -11.64
C ASP A 209 22.33 -8.70 -11.28
N ASN A 210 21.29 -9.46 -11.68
CA ASN A 210 19.91 -9.20 -11.31
C ASN A 210 19.14 -10.49 -11.00
N LYS A 211 18.00 -10.33 -10.33
CA LYS A 211 17.08 -11.41 -9.96
C LYS A 211 15.64 -10.94 -10.07
N VAL A 212 14.77 -11.80 -10.59
CA VAL A 212 13.31 -11.60 -10.62
C VAL A 212 12.62 -12.91 -10.25
N THR A 213 11.63 -12.86 -9.37
CA THR A 213 10.82 -14.03 -8.98
C THR A 213 9.40 -13.84 -9.46
N TYR A 214 8.87 -14.87 -10.11
CA TYR A 214 7.51 -14.95 -10.64
C TYR A 214 6.73 -16.03 -9.90
N SER A 215 5.57 -15.69 -9.36
CA SER A 215 4.60 -16.69 -8.92
C SER A 215 3.78 -17.16 -10.12
N ILE A 216 3.69 -18.48 -10.28
CA ILE A 216 2.98 -19.10 -11.39
C ILE A 216 1.95 -20.10 -10.87
N ALA A 217 0.81 -20.17 -11.56
CA ALA A 217 -0.24 -21.14 -11.33
C ALA A 217 -0.87 -21.52 -12.67
N GLY A 218 -1.34 -22.77 -12.79
CA GLY A 218 -2.02 -23.28 -13.98
C GLY A 218 -1.12 -24.17 -14.85
N ASN A 219 -1.31 -24.11 -16.16
CA ASN A 219 -0.56 -24.92 -17.13
C ASN A 219 -0.35 -24.18 -18.45
N GLY A 220 0.70 -24.57 -19.18
CA GLY A 220 0.98 -24.08 -20.54
C GLY A 220 2.38 -23.50 -20.69
N LYS A 221 2.61 -22.82 -21.82
CA LYS A 221 3.87 -22.16 -22.13
C LYS A 221 3.87 -20.72 -21.65
N ARG A 222 5.00 -20.26 -21.11
CA ARG A 222 5.19 -18.88 -20.67
C ARG A 222 6.61 -18.41 -20.95
N THR A 223 6.72 -17.12 -21.22
CA THR A 223 7.98 -16.39 -21.32
C THR A 223 8.14 -15.49 -20.09
N SER A 224 9.31 -15.56 -19.46
CA SER A 224 9.68 -14.68 -18.35
C SER A 224 11.06 -14.07 -18.62
N LYS A 225 11.35 -12.91 -18.03
CA LYS A 225 12.57 -12.15 -18.30
C LYS A 225 13.30 -11.69 -17.04
N VAL A 226 14.58 -11.40 -17.17
CA VAL A 226 15.42 -10.82 -16.13
C VAL A 226 16.36 -9.80 -16.78
N PRO A 227 16.56 -8.61 -16.19
CA PRO A 227 17.53 -7.65 -16.71
C PRO A 227 18.95 -8.25 -16.77
N ILE A 228 19.67 -8.00 -17.86
CA ILE A 228 21.07 -8.38 -18.06
C ILE A 228 21.87 -7.10 -18.33
N LYS A 229 22.54 -6.55 -17.31
CA LYS A 229 23.47 -5.43 -17.48
C LYS A 229 24.82 -5.98 -17.92
N ASP A 230 25.47 -6.70 -17.01
CA ASP A 230 26.77 -7.37 -17.22
C ASP A 230 26.63 -8.90 -17.18
N GLY A 231 25.42 -9.41 -16.93
CA GLY A 231 25.12 -10.84 -16.92
C GLY A 231 25.39 -11.50 -18.27
N ARG A 232 26.14 -12.61 -18.25
CA ARG A 232 26.45 -13.44 -19.44
C ARG A 232 25.65 -14.74 -19.47
N TYR A 233 24.96 -15.06 -18.39
CA TYR A 233 24.20 -16.29 -18.22
C TYR A 233 22.88 -15.97 -17.54
N VAL A 234 21.87 -16.80 -17.80
CA VAL A 234 20.58 -16.78 -17.12
C VAL A 234 20.37 -18.13 -16.47
N ARG A 235 19.93 -18.11 -15.22
CA ARG A 235 19.58 -19.27 -14.43
C ARG A 235 18.09 -19.21 -14.13
N VAL A 236 17.44 -20.34 -14.25
CA VAL A 236 16.07 -20.56 -13.81
C VAL A 236 16.13 -21.48 -12.60
N ILE A 237 15.61 -21.03 -11.47
CA ILE A 237 15.33 -21.86 -10.30
C ILE A 237 13.81 -22.00 -10.23
N TYR A 238 13.30 -23.23 -10.16
CA TYR A 238 11.87 -23.47 -10.05
C TYR A 238 11.55 -24.32 -8.82
N ASP A 239 10.47 -23.96 -8.13
CA ASP A 239 9.88 -24.71 -7.03
C ASP A 239 8.36 -24.73 -7.20
N LEU A 240 7.85 -25.87 -7.69
CA LEU A 240 6.42 -26.16 -7.89
C LEU A 240 5.89 -27.15 -6.83
N GLY A 241 6.48 -27.13 -5.62
CA GLY A 241 6.15 -28.06 -4.54
C GLY A 241 6.76 -29.45 -4.76
N THR A 242 6.12 -30.30 -5.57
CA THR A 242 6.64 -31.66 -5.84
C THR A 242 7.75 -31.68 -6.88
N ARG A 243 7.84 -30.64 -7.72
CA ARG A 243 8.85 -30.51 -8.76
C ARG A 243 9.71 -29.28 -8.49
N ILE A 244 10.96 -29.52 -8.13
CA ILE A 244 11.97 -28.49 -7.93
C ILE A 244 13.18 -28.74 -8.81
N GLY A 245 13.95 -27.70 -9.10
CA GLY A 245 15.19 -27.82 -9.85
C GLY A 245 15.72 -26.51 -10.37
N LEU A 246 16.78 -26.60 -11.16
CA LEU A 246 17.51 -25.45 -11.65
C LEU A 246 18.12 -25.76 -13.02
N THR A 247 17.99 -24.83 -13.95
CA THR A 247 18.60 -24.91 -15.29
C THR A 247 19.38 -23.63 -15.59
N ASP A 248 20.60 -23.79 -16.13
CA ASP A 248 21.45 -22.69 -16.56
C ASP A 248 21.43 -22.56 -18.09
N SER A 249 21.51 -21.34 -18.59
CA SER A 249 21.71 -21.08 -20.02
C SER A 249 23.16 -21.35 -20.41
N VAL A 250 23.39 -21.57 -21.70
CA VAL A 250 24.73 -21.34 -22.28
C VAL A 250 25.08 -19.85 -22.19
N ALA A 251 26.36 -19.52 -22.41
CA ALA A 251 26.78 -18.12 -22.47
C ALA A 251 25.96 -17.36 -23.53
N LEU A 252 25.30 -16.29 -23.09
CA LEU A 252 24.50 -15.42 -23.94
C LEU A 252 25.41 -14.68 -24.92
N LYS A 253 25.05 -14.73 -26.20
CA LYS A 253 25.79 -14.00 -27.25
C LYS A 253 25.34 -12.54 -27.24
N PRO A 254 26.23 -11.55 -27.12
CA PRO A 254 25.82 -10.16 -27.21
C PRO A 254 25.15 -9.89 -28.56
N VAL A 255 24.03 -9.17 -28.55
CA VAL A 255 23.35 -8.75 -29.78
C VAL A 255 23.83 -7.34 -30.14
N SER A 256 24.24 -7.16 -31.39
CA SER A 256 24.84 -5.91 -31.87
C SER A 256 23.89 -4.72 -31.82
N ASN A 257 22.58 -4.94 -32.02
CA ASN A 257 21.56 -3.91 -32.01
C ASN A 257 20.43 -4.28 -31.05
N ILE A 258 19.99 -3.30 -30.25
CA ILE A 258 18.88 -3.45 -29.32
C ILE A 258 17.62 -2.86 -29.96
N LEU A 259 16.53 -3.63 -29.98
CA LEU A 259 15.22 -3.16 -30.39
C LEU A 259 14.51 -2.59 -29.16
N LEU A 260 14.21 -1.30 -29.18
CA LEU A 260 13.55 -0.59 -28.08
C LEU A 260 12.15 -0.16 -28.54
N PRO A 261 11.11 -0.92 -28.22
CA PRO A 261 9.73 -0.49 -28.49
C PRO A 261 9.35 0.67 -27.55
N GLU A 262 8.61 1.65 -28.06
CA GLU A 262 8.15 2.82 -27.32
C GLU A 262 6.60 2.86 -27.26
N PRO A 263 5.99 2.67 -26.07
CA PRO A 263 6.63 2.32 -24.79
C PRO A 263 7.11 0.85 -24.73
N GLU A 264 8.05 0.55 -23.83
CA GLU A 264 8.59 -0.80 -23.60
C GLU A 264 7.58 -1.75 -22.92
N SER A 265 6.58 -1.17 -22.25
CA SER A 265 5.44 -1.82 -21.62
C SER A 265 4.18 -1.08 -22.02
N LYS A 266 3.16 -1.82 -22.48
CA LYS A 266 1.89 -1.27 -22.94
C LYS A 266 0.72 -2.09 -22.41
N TYR A 267 -0.47 -1.49 -22.34
CA TYR A 267 -1.70 -2.25 -22.19
C TYR A 267 -2.17 -2.82 -23.54
N PRO A 268 -3.00 -3.89 -23.55
CA PRO A 268 -3.55 -4.47 -24.77
C PRO A 268 -4.18 -3.46 -25.74
N SER A 269 -4.91 -2.47 -25.22
CA SER A 269 -5.57 -1.42 -26.02
C SER A 269 -4.65 -0.31 -26.54
N GLN A 270 -3.37 -0.30 -26.16
CA GLN A 270 -2.41 0.72 -26.55
C GLN A 270 -1.51 0.23 -27.67
N ASP A 271 -1.03 1.14 -28.51
CA ASP A 271 -0.03 0.83 -29.54
C ASP A 271 1.38 1.04 -28.97
N SER A 272 2.35 0.25 -29.45
CA SER A 272 3.77 0.53 -29.25
C SER A 272 4.46 0.66 -30.59
N VAL A 273 5.37 1.61 -30.72
CA VAL A 273 6.09 1.86 -31.97
C VAL A 273 7.53 1.41 -31.80
N LEU A 274 8.00 0.56 -32.70
CA LEU A 274 9.39 0.15 -32.76
C LEU A 274 10.09 0.88 -33.91
N VAL A 275 11.12 1.66 -33.59
CA VAL A 275 12.00 2.29 -34.57
C VAL A 275 13.40 1.74 -34.38
N PHE A 276 14.00 1.19 -35.44
CA PHE A 276 15.35 0.64 -35.38
C PHE A 276 16.13 0.88 -36.66
N ARG A 277 17.45 0.97 -36.51
CA ARG A 277 18.39 1.13 -37.62
C ARG A 277 19.20 -0.14 -37.78
N LEU A 278 19.31 -0.63 -39.02
CA LEU A 278 20.25 -1.67 -39.40
C LEU A 278 21.32 -1.04 -40.28
N ASN A 279 22.60 -1.37 -40.06
CA ASN A 279 23.70 -0.85 -40.87
C ASN A 279 23.92 -1.72 -42.12
N GLU A 280 23.94 -3.03 -41.93
CA GLU A 280 24.10 -4.03 -42.97
C GLU A 280 23.35 -5.31 -42.56
N THR A 281 23.02 -6.15 -43.55
CA THR A 281 22.39 -7.46 -43.34
C THR A 281 23.06 -8.51 -44.22
N ASP A 282 23.31 -9.71 -43.70
CA ASP A 282 23.79 -10.84 -44.49
C ASP A 282 22.60 -11.54 -45.18
N GLY A 283 22.35 -11.15 -46.43
CA GLY A 283 21.29 -11.71 -47.26
C GLY A 283 19.91 -11.09 -46.98
N ILE A 284 18.91 -11.95 -46.74
CA ILE A 284 17.52 -11.52 -46.48
C ILE A 284 17.32 -11.51 -44.97
N ALA A 285 17.00 -10.35 -44.42
CA ALA A 285 16.60 -10.21 -43.03
C ALA A 285 15.09 -10.39 -42.86
N TYR A 286 14.69 -10.96 -41.73
CA TYR A 286 13.32 -11.13 -41.29
C TYR A 286 13.14 -10.48 -39.93
N PHE A 287 12.12 -9.65 -39.78
CA PHE A 287 11.62 -9.23 -38.48
C PHE A 287 10.63 -10.28 -37.99
N THR A 288 10.88 -10.88 -36.84
CA THR A 288 10.02 -11.91 -36.25
C THR A 288 9.59 -11.52 -34.85
N VAL A 289 8.35 -11.87 -34.52
CA VAL A 289 7.77 -11.68 -33.19
C VAL A 289 7.35 -13.04 -32.67
N THR A 290 7.86 -13.41 -31.49
CA THR A 290 7.50 -14.66 -30.82
C THR A 290 6.90 -14.40 -29.45
N LYS A 291 5.86 -15.17 -29.10
CA LYS A 291 5.24 -15.20 -27.76
C LYS A 291 5.20 -16.65 -27.28
N ASP A 292 5.76 -16.91 -26.11
CA ASP A 292 5.75 -18.24 -25.47
C ASP A 292 6.32 -19.35 -26.39
N GLY A 293 7.33 -18.99 -27.19
CA GLY A 293 8.00 -19.87 -28.14
C GLY A 293 7.23 -20.12 -29.44
N VAL A 294 6.11 -19.42 -29.66
CA VAL A 294 5.32 -19.48 -30.90
C VAL A 294 5.55 -18.20 -31.69
N GLU A 295 5.94 -18.34 -32.96
CA GLU A 295 6.04 -17.21 -33.89
C GLU A 295 4.63 -16.72 -34.26
N LEU A 296 4.37 -15.43 -33.99
CA LEU A 296 3.11 -14.77 -34.28
C LEU A 296 3.18 -13.99 -35.58
N GLU A 297 4.32 -13.37 -35.85
CA GLU A 297 4.55 -12.54 -37.02
C GLU A 297 5.95 -12.79 -37.57
N SER A 298 6.06 -12.80 -38.90
CA SER A 298 7.31 -12.85 -39.63
C SER A 298 7.21 -12.00 -40.90
N LYS A 299 7.99 -10.93 -40.93
CA LYS A 299 7.99 -9.92 -41.98
C LYS A 299 9.35 -9.85 -42.65
N LYS A 300 9.38 -10.12 -43.95
CA LYS A 300 10.60 -9.98 -44.76
C LYS A 300 10.99 -8.51 -44.86
N LEU A 301 12.21 -8.19 -44.46
CA LEU A 301 12.80 -6.86 -44.61
C LEU A 301 13.55 -6.74 -45.95
N PRO A 302 13.61 -5.54 -46.54
CA PRO A 302 14.51 -5.29 -47.67
C PRO A 302 15.97 -5.47 -47.24
N THR A 303 16.80 -5.98 -48.15
CA THR A 303 18.24 -6.12 -47.93
C THR A 303 18.88 -4.75 -47.68
N VAL A 304 19.70 -4.65 -46.64
CA VAL A 304 20.35 -3.41 -46.21
C VAL A 304 21.84 -3.51 -46.53
N VAL A 305 22.32 -2.64 -47.42
CA VAL A 305 23.75 -2.58 -47.82
C VAL A 305 24.44 -1.34 -47.24
N ASN A 306 23.71 -0.24 -47.02
CA ASN A 306 24.26 1.05 -46.57
C ASN A 306 23.33 1.77 -45.58
N GLY A 307 22.89 1.08 -44.53
CA GLY A 307 22.07 1.67 -43.49
C GLY A 307 20.61 1.91 -43.89
N SER A 308 19.67 1.38 -43.10
CA SER A 308 18.24 1.62 -43.27
C SER A 308 17.57 1.82 -41.91
N ILE A 309 16.52 2.64 -41.87
CA ILE A 309 15.67 2.83 -40.69
C ILE A 309 14.33 2.16 -40.97
N PHE A 310 13.89 1.35 -40.02
CA PHE A 310 12.61 0.66 -40.03
C PHE A 310 11.71 1.24 -38.93
N ARG A 311 10.40 1.25 -39.21
CA ARG A 311 9.37 1.64 -38.26
C ARG A 311 8.24 0.63 -38.33
N GLU A 312 7.99 -0.04 -37.23
CA GLU A 312 6.91 -1.02 -37.06
C GLU A 312 5.95 -0.55 -35.96
N VAL A 313 4.66 -0.80 -36.14
CA VAL A 313 3.63 -0.56 -35.12
C VAL A 313 3.20 -1.91 -34.57
N LEU A 314 3.26 -2.06 -33.25
CA LEU A 314 3.11 -3.32 -32.54
C LEU A 314 1.74 -3.36 -31.82
N GLU A 315 0.80 -4.08 -32.43
CA GLU A 315 -0.57 -4.26 -31.95
C GLU A 315 -0.75 -5.70 -31.43
N PHE A 316 -0.68 -5.87 -30.11
CA PHE A 316 -0.85 -7.16 -29.43
C PHE A 316 -1.89 -7.03 -28.32
N ASP A 317 -2.82 -7.98 -28.30
CA ASP A 317 -4.00 -8.04 -27.41
C ASP A 317 -3.79 -8.96 -26.20
N LYS A 318 -2.96 -10.00 -26.34
CA LYS A 318 -2.71 -10.97 -25.25
C LYS A 318 -1.60 -10.47 -24.32
N PRO A 319 -1.78 -10.52 -23.00
CA PRO A 319 -0.75 -10.15 -22.06
C PRO A 319 0.44 -11.12 -22.07
N GLY A 320 1.59 -10.64 -21.59
CA GLY A 320 2.83 -11.38 -21.47
C GLY A 320 4.02 -10.73 -22.17
N GLU A 321 5.10 -11.49 -22.31
CA GLU A 321 6.34 -11.04 -22.94
C GLU A 321 6.38 -11.44 -24.42
N TYR A 322 6.67 -10.46 -25.28
CA TYR A 322 6.85 -10.63 -26.72
C TYR A 322 8.31 -10.40 -27.08
N ILE A 323 8.93 -11.40 -27.69
CA ILE A 323 10.32 -11.32 -28.12
C ILE A 323 10.36 -10.83 -29.57
N LEU A 324 11.02 -9.70 -29.77
CA LEU A 324 11.23 -9.07 -31.06
C LEU A 324 12.62 -9.45 -31.57
N ARG A 325 12.73 -9.97 -32.79
CA ARG A 325 14.03 -10.32 -33.39
C ARG A 325 14.13 -9.82 -34.81
N VAL A 326 15.34 -9.47 -35.20
CA VAL A 326 15.73 -9.40 -36.61
C VAL A 326 16.77 -10.48 -36.86
N VAL A 327 16.45 -11.40 -37.76
CA VAL A 327 17.28 -12.57 -38.08
C VAL A 327 17.67 -12.50 -39.55
N ASP A 328 18.95 -12.69 -39.84
CA ASP A 328 19.47 -12.85 -41.20
C ASP A 328 20.22 -14.19 -41.34
N ASN A 329 21.00 -14.38 -42.40
CA ASN A 329 21.74 -15.64 -42.62
C ASN A 329 22.83 -15.91 -41.57
N SER A 330 23.30 -14.87 -40.86
CA SER A 330 24.32 -14.98 -39.80
C SER A 330 23.70 -15.30 -38.42
N GLY A 331 22.39 -15.10 -38.26
CA GLY A 331 21.65 -15.30 -37.03
C GLY A 331 20.91 -14.04 -36.57
N THR A 332 20.69 -13.92 -35.27
CA THR A 332 20.00 -12.76 -34.68
C THR A 332 20.94 -11.54 -34.66
N ILE A 333 20.61 -10.52 -35.45
CA ILE A 333 21.40 -9.27 -35.55
C ILE A 333 20.81 -8.12 -34.73
N ALA A 334 19.53 -8.20 -34.38
CA ALA A 334 18.88 -7.28 -33.46
C ALA A 334 17.83 -8.02 -32.61
N SER A 335 17.68 -7.64 -31.35
CA SER A 335 16.64 -8.21 -30.49
C SER A 335 16.15 -7.23 -29.43
N GLY A 336 14.93 -7.45 -28.95
CA GLY A 336 14.30 -6.68 -27.90
C GLY A 336 13.08 -7.39 -27.34
N ILE A 337 12.48 -6.82 -26.30
CA ILE A 337 11.32 -7.39 -25.65
C ILE A 337 10.26 -6.30 -25.49
N LEU A 338 9.01 -6.63 -25.77
CA LEU A 338 7.85 -5.81 -25.49
C LEU A 338 7.01 -6.52 -24.43
N HIS A 339 6.66 -5.80 -23.37
CA HIS A 339 5.75 -6.31 -22.36
C HIS A 339 4.32 -5.81 -22.61
N VAL A 340 3.36 -6.74 -22.63
CA VAL A 340 1.94 -6.41 -22.64
C VAL A 340 1.36 -6.72 -21.27
N ASN A 341 0.94 -5.68 -20.55
CA ASN A 341 0.54 -5.78 -19.15
C ASN A 341 -0.78 -6.54 -19.00
N GLU A 342 -0.88 -7.39 -17.97
CA GLU A 342 -2.12 -8.05 -17.56
C GLU A 342 -2.82 -7.21 -16.47
N LEU A 343 -3.85 -6.44 -16.84
CA LEU A 343 -4.72 -5.78 -15.87
C LEU A 343 -5.83 -6.73 -15.43
N LYS A 344 -5.81 -7.14 -14.16
CA LYS A 344 -6.82 -8.01 -13.58
C LYS A 344 -7.57 -7.30 -12.46
N VAL A 345 -8.91 -7.32 -12.54
CA VAL A 345 -9.79 -6.73 -11.51
C VAL A 345 -10.73 -7.81 -10.98
N GLU A 346 -10.62 -8.14 -9.70
CA GLU A 346 -11.40 -9.19 -9.05
C GLU A 346 -12.29 -8.60 -7.95
N HIS A 347 -13.58 -8.92 -7.96
CA HIS A 347 -14.48 -8.55 -6.87
C HIS A 347 -14.29 -9.51 -5.69
N TYR A 348 -13.95 -8.99 -4.51
CA TYR A 348 -13.70 -9.83 -3.31
C TYR A 348 -14.72 -9.64 -2.19
N GLY A 349 -15.55 -8.60 -2.22
CA GLY A 349 -16.57 -8.44 -1.19
C GLY A 349 -17.40 -7.18 -1.29
N ARG A 350 -18.37 -7.07 -0.37
CA ARG A 350 -19.29 -5.95 -0.30
C ARG A 350 -19.63 -5.60 1.15
N THR A 351 -19.85 -4.32 1.43
CA THR A 351 -20.47 -3.85 2.67
C THR A 351 -21.46 -2.73 2.38
N GLY A 352 -22.76 -2.98 2.60
CA GLY A 352 -23.81 -2.01 2.29
C GLY A 352 -23.93 -1.74 0.80
N TYR A 353 -23.57 -0.54 0.35
CA TYR A 353 -23.52 -0.16 -1.08
C TYR A 353 -22.11 -0.17 -1.67
N ASN A 354 -21.09 -0.42 -0.84
CA ASN A 354 -19.69 -0.40 -1.26
C ASN A 354 -19.29 -1.80 -1.73
N ASN A 355 -18.84 -1.91 -2.96
CA ASN A 355 -18.27 -3.12 -3.54
C ASN A 355 -16.75 -2.93 -3.59
N TYR A 356 -16.01 -3.96 -3.18
CA TYR A 356 -14.57 -3.93 -3.08
C TYR A 356 -13.94 -4.83 -4.13
N PHE A 357 -12.96 -4.29 -4.84
CA PHE A 357 -12.24 -4.94 -5.91
C PHE A 357 -10.75 -4.93 -5.64
N HIS A 358 -10.08 -6.02 -5.99
CA HIS A 358 -8.64 -6.11 -6.03
C HIS A 358 -8.17 -5.87 -7.47
N VAL A 359 -7.31 -4.88 -7.66
CA VAL A 359 -6.76 -4.47 -8.96
C VAL A 359 -5.27 -4.78 -8.97
N THR A 360 -4.87 -5.65 -9.88
CA THR A 360 -3.47 -6.03 -10.07
C THR A 360 -3.04 -5.78 -11.50
N VAL A 361 -1.77 -5.41 -11.67
CA VAL A 361 -1.09 -5.35 -12.96
C VAL A 361 0.05 -6.37 -12.90
N ASP A 362 0.00 -7.37 -13.77
CA ASP A 362 0.93 -8.51 -13.79
C ASP A 362 1.01 -9.25 -12.46
N GLY A 363 -0.13 -9.33 -11.74
CA GLY A 363 -0.24 -9.93 -10.42
C GLY A 363 0.27 -9.06 -9.25
N VAL A 364 0.82 -7.87 -9.52
CA VAL A 364 1.25 -6.93 -8.48
C VAL A 364 0.13 -5.92 -8.19
N PRO A 365 -0.20 -5.66 -6.91
CA PRO A 365 -1.20 -4.65 -6.54
C PRO A 365 -0.90 -3.28 -7.17
N LEU A 366 -1.89 -2.71 -7.85
CA LEU A 366 -1.74 -1.42 -8.51
C LEU A 366 -1.66 -0.30 -7.47
N LYS A 367 -0.48 0.34 -7.34
CA LYS A 367 -0.20 1.33 -6.28
C LYS A 367 -1.19 2.49 -6.27
N SER A 368 -1.40 3.13 -7.41
CA SER A 368 -2.37 4.21 -7.56
C SER A 368 -2.76 4.39 -9.01
N ALA A 369 -4.06 4.52 -9.27
CA ALA A 369 -4.61 4.87 -10.58
C ALA A 369 -6.00 5.48 -10.44
N GLU A 370 -6.38 6.36 -11.37
CA GLU A 370 -7.75 6.83 -11.50
C GLU A 370 -8.58 5.80 -12.29
N VAL A 371 -9.79 5.52 -11.81
CA VAL A 371 -10.71 4.56 -12.42
C VAL A 371 -12.02 5.25 -12.78
N GLU A 372 -12.40 5.24 -14.04
CA GLU A 372 -13.75 5.62 -14.46
C GLU A 372 -14.62 4.37 -14.49
N ALA A 373 -15.64 4.29 -13.63
CA ALA A 373 -16.52 3.13 -13.54
C ALA A 373 -17.98 3.48 -13.77
N ASN A 374 -18.67 2.60 -14.50
CA ASN A 374 -20.12 2.61 -14.67
C ASN A 374 -20.68 1.18 -14.61
N LEU A 375 -21.98 1.06 -14.37
CA LEU A 375 -22.70 -0.21 -14.54
C LEU A 375 -23.15 -0.31 -16.00
N GLU A 376 -23.16 -1.51 -16.58
CA GLU A 376 -23.52 -1.72 -18.00
C GLU A 376 -24.90 -1.14 -18.37
N ASN A 377 -25.85 -1.11 -17.41
CA ASN A 377 -27.19 -0.54 -17.58
C ASN A 377 -27.33 0.92 -17.10
N SER A 378 -26.22 1.62 -16.87
CA SER A 378 -26.19 3.00 -16.36
C SER A 378 -25.38 3.90 -17.29
N THR A 379 -25.93 5.08 -17.59
CA THR A 379 -25.22 6.16 -18.30
C THR A 379 -24.33 6.99 -17.37
N VAL A 380 -24.48 6.81 -16.06
CA VAL A 380 -23.70 7.54 -15.04
C VAL A 380 -22.33 6.90 -14.91
N THR A 381 -21.29 7.64 -15.30
CA THR A 381 -19.88 7.29 -15.07
C THR A 381 -19.37 8.08 -13.87
N LYS A 382 -18.70 7.40 -12.94
CA LYS A 382 -18.10 8.02 -11.75
C LYS A 382 -16.61 7.71 -11.70
N LYS A 383 -15.84 8.63 -11.13
CA LYS A 383 -14.40 8.48 -10.91
C LYS A 383 -14.13 7.92 -9.52
N PHE A 384 -13.23 6.95 -9.46
CA PHE A 384 -12.73 6.28 -8.26
C PHE A 384 -11.21 6.21 -8.34
N PHE A 385 -10.57 5.76 -7.26
CA PHE A 385 -9.13 5.56 -7.24
C PHE A 385 -8.82 4.18 -6.70
N VAL A 386 -7.79 3.57 -7.29
CA VAL A 386 -7.12 2.41 -6.70
C VAL A 386 -6.06 2.92 -5.72
N SER A 387 -5.95 2.28 -4.56
CA SER A 387 -4.86 2.49 -3.60
C SER A 387 -4.32 1.14 -3.18
N ASP A 388 -3.04 0.87 -3.45
CA ASP A 388 -2.36 -0.38 -3.11
C ASP A 388 -3.15 -1.64 -3.53
N GLY A 389 -3.72 -1.59 -4.74
CA GLY A 389 -4.52 -2.64 -5.34
C GLY A 389 -5.95 -2.73 -4.83
N GLU A 390 -6.42 -1.87 -3.93
CA GLU A 390 -7.82 -1.84 -3.49
C GLU A 390 -8.62 -0.74 -4.20
N LEU A 391 -9.79 -1.11 -4.70
CA LEU A 391 -10.75 -0.22 -5.35
C LEU A 391 -12.12 -0.38 -4.69
N THR A 392 -12.69 0.72 -4.18
CA THR A 392 -14.02 0.71 -3.56
C THR A 392 -15.01 1.49 -4.42
N ILE A 393 -16.05 0.81 -4.91
CA ILE A 393 -17.11 1.41 -5.73
C ILE A 393 -18.45 1.36 -5.00
N GLY A 394 -18.98 2.54 -4.67
CA GLY A 394 -20.33 2.70 -4.12
C GLY A 394 -21.39 2.61 -5.22
N ALA A 395 -22.12 1.49 -5.29
CA ALA A 395 -23.19 1.26 -6.27
C ALA A 395 -24.36 0.44 -5.69
N GLN A 396 -25.59 0.80 -6.08
CA GLN A 396 -26.79 0.04 -5.75
C GLN A 396 -27.04 -1.01 -6.84
N LEU A 397 -26.78 -2.27 -6.51
CA LEU A 397 -26.92 -3.40 -7.44
C LEU A 397 -28.37 -3.91 -7.50
N ARG A 398 -28.78 -4.40 -8.67
CA ARG A 398 -30.06 -5.12 -8.84
C ARG A 398 -29.86 -6.59 -8.49
N ASN A 399 -30.92 -7.26 -8.05
CA ASN A 399 -30.85 -8.71 -7.80
C ASN A 399 -30.49 -9.45 -9.10
N GLY A 400 -29.53 -10.37 -9.03
CA GLY A 400 -28.92 -11.06 -10.18
C GLY A 400 -27.53 -10.52 -10.55
N GLU A 401 -27.11 -10.79 -11.79
CA GLU A 401 -25.80 -10.39 -12.32
C GLU A 401 -25.76 -8.90 -12.67
N ASN A 402 -24.72 -8.20 -12.22
CA ASN A 402 -24.45 -6.81 -12.54
C ASN A 402 -23.01 -6.69 -13.07
N VAL A 403 -22.82 -6.12 -14.26
CA VAL A 403 -21.49 -5.95 -14.84
C VAL A 403 -20.98 -4.53 -14.59
N PHE A 404 -19.86 -4.42 -13.89
CA PHE A 404 -19.09 -3.18 -13.77
C PHE A 404 -18.19 -3.03 -14.99
N ILE A 405 -18.30 -1.89 -15.66
CA ILE A 405 -17.39 -1.49 -16.73
C ILE A 405 -16.44 -0.45 -16.10
N MET A 406 -15.16 -0.77 -16.07
CA MET A 406 -14.13 0.04 -15.42
C MET A 406 -13.04 0.38 -16.43
N LYS A 407 -12.71 1.67 -16.55
CA LYS A 407 -11.60 2.15 -17.35
C LYS A 407 -10.45 2.55 -16.44
N ILE A 408 -9.32 1.84 -16.55
CA ILE A 408 -8.12 2.00 -15.72
C ILE A 408 -6.92 2.11 -16.65
N GLU A 409 -6.13 3.17 -16.53
CA GLU A 409 -4.93 3.41 -17.39
C GLU A 409 -5.22 3.31 -18.91
N GLY A 410 -6.46 3.62 -19.31
CA GLY A 410 -6.92 3.53 -20.71
C GLY A 410 -7.59 2.20 -21.09
N GLU A 411 -7.37 1.14 -20.33
CA GLU A 411 -7.91 -0.20 -20.57
C GLU A 411 -9.33 -0.33 -19.99
N THR A 412 -10.24 -1.00 -20.71
CA THR A 412 -11.63 -1.19 -20.26
C THR A 412 -11.85 -2.63 -19.81
N VAL A 413 -12.06 -2.83 -18.51
CA VAL A 413 -12.30 -4.13 -17.88
C VAL A 413 -13.76 -4.28 -17.51
N LYS A 414 -14.34 -5.45 -17.80
CA LYS A 414 -15.70 -5.83 -17.40
C LYS A 414 -15.65 -6.84 -16.26
N VAL A 415 -16.25 -6.52 -15.12
CA VAL A 415 -16.29 -7.41 -13.95
C VAL A 415 -17.74 -7.73 -13.59
N PRO A 416 -18.20 -8.98 -13.80
CA PRO A 416 -19.52 -9.40 -13.36
C PRO A 416 -19.55 -9.59 -11.84
N VAL A 417 -20.59 -9.07 -11.20
CA VAL A 417 -20.85 -9.21 -9.77
C VAL A 417 -22.27 -9.73 -9.60
N ILE A 418 -22.40 -10.92 -9.01
CA ILE A 418 -23.69 -11.51 -8.68
C ILE A 418 -24.15 -10.94 -7.35
N TYR A 419 -25.32 -10.30 -7.33
CA TYR A 419 -25.96 -9.84 -6.11
C TYR A 419 -27.21 -10.64 -5.84
N GLU A 420 -27.22 -11.35 -4.72
CA GLU A 420 -28.42 -11.98 -4.19
C GLU A 420 -28.86 -11.17 -2.97
N GLU A 421 -30.06 -10.58 -3.06
CA GLU A 421 -30.66 -9.91 -1.91
C GLU A 421 -31.07 -10.96 -0.89
N GLU A 422 -30.45 -10.96 0.30
CA GLU A 422 -30.94 -11.77 1.42
C GLU A 422 -32.42 -11.42 1.63
N ASN A 423 -33.29 -12.41 1.44
CA ASN A 423 -34.72 -12.18 1.54
C ASN A 423 -35.01 -11.61 2.93
N ILE A 424 -35.74 -10.49 2.98
CA ILE A 424 -36.14 -9.83 4.23
C ILE A 424 -36.78 -10.86 5.18
N PHE A 425 -37.49 -11.86 4.64
CA PHE A 425 -37.99 -12.99 5.42
C PHE A 425 -36.91 -13.78 6.16
N ASP A 426 -35.77 -14.09 5.55
CA ASP A 426 -34.68 -14.83 6.19
C ASP A 426 -34.06 -14.02 7.32
N VAL A 427 -33.91 -12.70 7.13
CA VAL A 427 -33.46 -11.78 8.20
C VAL A 427 -34.49 -11.70 9.33
N TYR A 428 -35.79 -11.65 9.04
CA TYR A 428 -36.86 -11.66 10.04
C TYR A 428 -36.94 -12.98 10.82
N VAL A 429 -36.74 -14.12 10.16
CA VAL A 429 -36.70 -15.42 10.83
C VAL A 429 -35.43 -15.53 11.70
N LYS A 430 -34.28 -15.12 11.18
CA LYS A 430 -32.98 -15.24 11.85
C LYS A 430 -32.79 -14.28 13.02
N TYR A 431 -33.26 -13.03 12.90
CA TYR A 431 -33.06 -11.97 13.91
C TYR A 431 -34.35 -11.38 14.48
N GLY A 432 -35.43 -11.34 13.70
CA GLY A 432 -36.71 -10.77 14.11
C GLY A 432 -37.41 -11.57 15.21
N ILE A 433 -37.45 -12.91 15.10
CA ILE A 433 -38.06 -13.78 16.12
C ILE A 433 -37.35 -13.66 17.48
N PRO A 434 -36.00 -13.75 17.58
CA PRO A 434 -35.28 -13.53 18.84
C PRO A 434 -35.45 -12.11 19.40
N GLY A 435 -35.41 -11.08 18.54
CA GLY A 435 -35.60 -9.68 18.96
C GLY A 435 -37.00 -9.41 19.52
N ALA A 436 -38.04 -9.97 18.89
CA ALA A 436 -39.41 -9.86 19.37
C ALA A 436 -39.60 -10.50 20.76
N LEU A 437 -38.95 -11.64 21.03
CA LEU A 437 -38.95 -12.28 22.35
C LEU A 437 -38.27 -11.40 23.42
N LEU A 438 -37.17 -10.72 23.07
CA LEU A 438 -36.45 -9.84 23.98
C LEU A 438 -37.28 -8.57 24.31
N VAL A 439 -37.90 -7.96 23.31
CA VAL A 439 -38.81 -6.81 23.52
C VAL A 439 -40.00 -7.21 24.39
N LEU A 440 -40.58 -8.39 24.18
CA LEU A 440 -41.65 -8.92 25.01
C LEU A 440 -41.20 -9.04 26.49
N ALA A 441 -39.98 -9.52 26.74
CA ALA A 441 -39.41 -9.60 28.08
C ALA A 441 -39.19 -8.21 28.72
N VAL A 442 -38.64 -7.26 27.97
CA VAL A 442 -38.40 -5.88 28.45
C VAL A 442 -39.71 -5.14 28.71
N TYR A 443 -40.72 -5.30 27.84
CA TYR A 443 -42.04 -4.68 28.00
C TYR A 443 -42.76 -5.18 29.26
N VAL A 444 -42.68 -6.49 29.55
CA VAL A 444 -43.19 -7.05 30.80
C VAL A 444 -42.45 -6.42 32.00
N GLY A 445 -41.14 -6.22 31.93
CA GLY A 445 -40.35 -5.59 32.99
C GLY A 445 -40.65 -4.09 33.20
N ALA A 446 -40.77 -3.32 32.11
CA ALA A 446 -41.00 -1.88 32.16
C ALA A 446 -42.41 -1.51 32.68
N ARG A 447 -43.40 -2.40 32.52
CA ARG A 447 -44.77 -2.21 33.04
C ARG A 447 -44.84 -2.19 34.58
N PHE A 448 -43.78 -2.62 35.29
CA PHE A 448 -43.71 -2.61 36.75
C PHE A 448 -43.07 -1.35 37.37
N SER A 449 -42.58 -0.39 36.57
CA SER A 449 -41.90 0.80 37.08
C SER A 449 -42.79 2.06 37.00
N ARG A 450 -42.96 2.77 38.14
CA ARG A 450 -43.83 3.96 38.29
C ARG A 450 -43.14 5.25 37.79
N LYS A 451 -43.91 6.14 37.16
CA LYS A 451 -43.48 7.42 36.55
C LYS A 451 -43.54 8.63 37.51
N PRO A 452 -42.64 9.62 37.41
CA PRO A 452 -42.76 10.95 38.04
C PRO A 452 -43.21 12.08 37.08
N VAL A 453 -43.65 13.22 37.64
CA VAL A 453 -44.21 14.41 36.95
C VAL A 453 -43.58 15.70 37.50
N TYR A 454 -43.32 16.72 36.65
CA TYR A 454 -42.97 18.10 37.07
C TYR A 454 -43.61 19.18 36.16
N VAL A 455 -43.77 20.39 36.73
CA VAL A 455 -44.51 21.58 36.22
C VAL A 455 -43.57 22.81 36.18
N LEU A 456 -43.79 23.73 35.23
CA LEU A 456 -43.01 24.96 35.00
C LEU A 456 -43.86 26.24 35.20
N ARG A 457 -43.24 27.36 35.65
CA ARG A 457 -43.74 28.76 35.53
C ARG A 457 -42.59 29.78 35.47
N ALA A 458 -42.82 30.92 34.80
CA ALA A 458 -41.86 32.01 34.53
C ALA A 458 -42.48 33.41 34.78
N THR A 459 -41.67 34.47 34.95
CA THR A 459 -42.01 35.91 34.66
C THR A 459 -40.80 36.88 34.80
N GLU A 460 -40.96 38.12 34.28
CA GLU A 460 -39.93 39.03 33.72
C GLU A 460 -39.60 40.32 34.52
N GLY A 461 -38.34 40.79 34.34
CA GLY A 461 -37.71 42.13 34.16
C GLY A 461 -38.24 43.51 34.67
N SER A 462 -37.30 44.44 34.98
CA SER A 462 -37.27 45.86 34.52
C SER A 462 -35.91 46.59 34.81
N LYS A 463 -35.74 47.82 34.26
CA LYS A 463 -34.51 48.54 33.81
C LYS A 463 -33.91 49.62 34.76
N GLU A 464 -32.64 49.99 34.53
CA GLU A 464 -31.83 51.11 35.12
C GLU A 464 -31.52 52.28 34.13
N ILE A 465 -31.14 53.46 34.65
CA ILE A 465 -30.62 54.66 33.93
C ILE A 465 -29.42 55.25 34.72
N ARG A 466 -28.46 55.95 34.09
CA ARG A 466 -27.07 56.05 34.60
C ARG A 466 -26.37 57.42 34.11
N ARG A 467 -25.37 58.06 34.86
CA ARG A 467 -24.36 59.20 34.55
C ARG A 467 -22.77 58.98 34.41
N GLU A 468 -21.97 59.76 33.64
CA GLU A 468 -20.46 59.70 33.42
C GLU A 468 -19.47 59.71 34.65
N VAL A 469 -18.30 59.00 34.62
CA VAL A 469 -17.43 58.59 35.81
C VAL A 469 -15.90 58.45 35.54
N LYS A 470 -15.01 58.72 36.53
CA LYS A 470 -13.54 58.42 36.54
C LYS A 470 -13.23 56.99 37.03
N ILE A 471 -12.33 56.26 36.37
CA ILE A 471 -12.31 54.78 36.40
C ILE A 471 -10.97 54.17 36.85
N LYS A 472 -10.97 53.20 37.78
CA LYS A 472 -9.79 52.38 38.13
C LYS A 472 -9.70 51.12 37.24
N THR A 473 -8.51 50.56 37.07
CA THR A 473 -8.32 49.31 36.29
C THR A 473 -9.14 48.14 36.84
N ALA A 474 -9.33 48.05 38.16
CA ALA A 474 -10.20 47.04 38.78
C ALA A 474 -11.65 47.18 38.32
N ASP A 475 -12.17 48.41 38.24
CA ASP A 475 -13.53 48.70 37.79
C ASP A 475 -13.74 48.34 36.31
N LEU A 476 -12.69 48.46 35.48
CA LEU A 476 -12.73 48.03 34.08
C LEU A 476 -12.78 46.51 33.92
N VAL A 477 -12.01 45.78 34.74
CA VAL A 477 -12.04 44.31 34.77
C VAL A 477 -13.40 43.82 35.26
N GLU A 478 -13.97 44.47 36.28
CA GLU A 478 -15.30 44.18 36.78
C GLU A 478 -16.38 44.48 35.72
N ALA A 479 -16.28 45.61 35.01
CA ALA A 479 -17.18 45.92 33.90
C ALA A 479 -17.11 44.88 32.77
N PHE A 480 -15.90 44.42 32.43
CA PHE A 480 -15.65 43.36 31.45
C PHE A 480 -16.27 42.03 31.88
N LYS A 481 -16.26 41.72 33.18
CA LYS A 481 -16.92 40.53 33.73
C LYS A 481 -18.44 40.66 33.70
N ASN A 482 -18.96 41.79 34.15
CA ASN A 482 -20.41 42.00 34.28
C ASN A 482 -21.10 42.02 32.91
N ILE A 483 -20.48 42.61 31.88
CA ILE A 483 -21.09 42.61 30.53
C ILE A 483 -21.23 41.21 29.94
N ARG A 484 -20.29 40.31 30.24
CA ARG A 484 -20.39 38.91 29.81
C ARG A 484 -21.56 38.18 30.46
N GLU A 485 -21.86 38.51 31.71
CA GLU A 485 -23.02 38.00 32.44
C GLU A 485 -24.32 38.58 31.85
N ASP A 486 -24.35 39.88 31.56
CA ASP A 486 -25.51 40.58 31.03
C ASP A 486 -25.91 40.15 29.62
N ILE A 487 -24.94 40.04 28.71
CA ILE A 487 -25.18 39.58 27.33
C ILE A 487 -25.32 38.03 27.30
N LYS A 488 -25.13 37.35 28.44
CA LYS A 488 -25.20 35.89 28.58
C LYS A 488 -24.30 35.15 27.58
N ILE A 489 -23.17 35.77 27.24
CA ILE A 489 -22.19 35.22 26.28
C ILE A 489 -21.18 34.29 26.96
N GLY A 490 -21.19 34.22 28.29
CA GLY A 490 -20.33 33.32 29.06
C GLY A 490 -18.84 33.66 28.89
N LYS A 491 -18.01 32.66 28.55
CA LYS A 491 -16.55 32.82 28.34
C LYS A 491 -16.18 33.17 26.88
N ASN A 492 -17.13 33.64 26.08
CA ASN A 492 -16.85 34.09 24.72
C ASN A 492 -16.18 35.48 24.74
N PRO A 493 -15.31 35.78 23.76
CA PRO A 493 -14.61 37.06 23.72
C PRO A 493 -15.59 38.18 23.38
N ILE A 494 -15.36 39.40 23.85
CA ILE A 494 -16.20 40.58 23.61
C ILE A 494 -15.63 41.49 22.53
N THR A 495 -16.50 42.20 21.82
CA THR A 495 -16.08 43.24 20.87
C THR A 495 -15.81 44.57 21.57
N VAL A 496 -15.18 45.51 20.86
CA VAL A 496 -14.97 46.89 21.34
C VAL A 496 -16.30 47.56 21.70
N GLN A 497 -17.32 47.39 20.86
CA GLN A 497 -18.66 47.97 21.05
C GLN A 497 -19.39 47.39 22.28
N GLU A 498 -19.21 46.10 22.56
CA GLU A 498 -19.77 45.52 23.79
C GLU A 498 -19.04 46.01 25.02
N PHE A 499 -17.72 46.18 24.92
CA PHE A 499 -16.97 46.75 26.01
C PHE A 499 -17.29 48.23 26.22
N GLU A 500 -17.60 48.99 25.17
CA GLU A 500 -18.19 50.31 25.27
C GLU A 500 -19.51 50.28 26.05
N MET A 501 -20.42 49.37 25.68
CA MET A 501 -21.66 49.15 26.43
C MET A 501 -21.39 48.78 27.88
N ALA A 502 -20.34 48.01 28.17
CA ALA A 502 -19.92 47.64 29.52
C ALA A 502 -19.44 48.85 30.31
N ILE A 503 -18.59 49.68 29.72
CA ILE A 503 -18.09 50.89 30.36
C ILE A 503 -19.27 51.83 30.62
N LYS A 504 -20.13 52.05 29.62
CA LYS A 504 -21.38 52.80 29.77
C LYS A 504 -22.21 52.23 30.92
N ARG A 505 -22.57 50.95 30.86
CA ARG A 505 -23.48 50.32 31.83
C ARG A 505 -22.88 50.04 33.21
N TYR A 506 -21.57 49.90 33.39
CA TYR A 506 -20.98 49.54 34.71
C TYR A 506 -20.02 50.55 35.29
N VAL A 507 -19.49 51.41 34.45
CA VAL A 507 -18.55 52.42 34.92
C VAL A 507 -19.09 53.83 34.79
N THR A 508 -19.24 54.36 33.58
CA THR A 508 -19.60 55.75 33.30
C THR A 508 -21.07 56.02 33.47
N LYS A 509 -21.78 55.19 34.24
CA LYS A 509 -23.23 55.13 34.32
C LYS A 509 -23.85 55.72 33.02
N GLY A 510 -24.09 54.99 31.94
CA GLY A 510 -25.07 55.41 30.92
C GLY A 510 -24.67 56.60 30.04
N ALA A 511 -23.54 57.23 30.31
CA ALA A 511 -23.03 58.35 29.55
C ALA A 511 -22.04 57.86 28.49
N ASP A 512 -22.09 58.51 27.33
CA ASP A 512 -21.41 58.07 26.12
C ASP A 512 -19.90 58.20 26.26
N VAL A 513 -19.19 57.14 25.88
CA VAL A 513 -17.73 57.09 25.96
C VAL A 513 -17.22 57.05 24.53
N THR A 514 -16.29 57.93 24.18
CA THR A 514 -15.74 57.98 22.82
C THR A 514 -14.95 56.72 22.46
N ASP A 515 -15.20 56.15 21.29
CA ASP A 515 -14.58 54.91 20.76
C ASP A 515 -13.06 54.87 20.92
N GLY A 516 -12.37 55.99 20.65
CA GLY A 516 -10.92 56.10 20.75
C GLY A 516 -10.36 55.89 22.16
N ASN A 517 -11.12 56.20 23.21
CA ASN A 517 -10.69 55.97 24.60
C ASN A 517 -10.80 54.48 24.97
N ILE A 518 -11.70 53.74 24.32
CA ILE A 518 -12.05 52.36 24.67
C ILE A 518 -11.03 51.39 24.09
N GLU A 519 -10.64 51.60 22.84
CA GLU A 519 -9.54 50.85 22.23
C GLU A 519 -8.22 51.06 22.98
N GLU A 520 -7.94 52.29 23.43
CA GLU A 520 -6.74 52.58 24.23
C GLU A 520 -6.78 51.86 25.58
N ILE A 521 -7.96 51.82 26.24
CA ILE A 521 -8.14 51.07 27.49
C ILE A 521 -7.92 49.57 27.27
N LEU A 522 -8.53 48.98 26.23
CA LEU A 522 -8.39 47.55 25.92
C LEU A 522 -6.94 47.20 25.60
N LYS A 523 -6.25 48.01 24.79
CA LYS A 523 -4.83 47.81 24.47
C LYS A 523 -3.96 47.82 25.73
N ARG A 524 -4.16 48.77 26.65
CA ARG A 524 -3.44 48.80 27.94
C ARG A 524 -3.71 47.57 28.81
N LEU A 525 -4.89 46.96 28.73
CA LEU A 525 -5.22 45.73 29.45
C LEU A 525 -4.56 44.50 28.82
N VAL A 526 -4.42 44.46 27.49
CA VAL A 526 -3.65 43.43 26.77
C VAL A 526 -2.16 43.54 27.08
N ASP A 527 -1.58 44.75 27.03
CA ASP A 527 -0.15 44.98 27.32
C ASP A 527 0.22 44.59 28.77
N ARG A 528 -0.75 44.63 29.69
CA ARG A 528 -0.60 44.19 31.09
C ARG A 528 -0.82 42.69 31.30
N GLY A 529 -1.11 41.93 30.24
CA GLY A 529 -1.36 40.49 30.29
C GLY A 529 -2.68 40.10 30.96
N VAL A 530 -3.62 41.03 31.13
CA VAL A 530 -4.94 40.74 31.71
C VAL A 530 -5.88 40.17 30.64
N LEU A 531 -5.76 40.66 29.41
CA LEU A 531 -6.56 40.25 28.26
C LEU A 531 -5.69 39.69 27.14
N GLU A 532 -6.29 38.82 26.33
CA GLU A 532 -5.79 38.36 25.03
C GLU A 532 -6.71 38.88 23.93
N SER A 533 -6.18 39.13 22.72
CA SER A 533 -6.97 39.67 21.60
C SER A 533 -6.69 38.97 20.27
N HIS A 534 -7.72 38.91 19.41
CA HIS A 534 -7.63 38.49 18.02
C HIS A 534 -8.74 39.16 17.20
N ARG A 535 -8.40 39.78 16.05
CA ARG A 535 -9.34 40.52 15.16
C ARG A 535 -10.37 41.40 15.90
N GLN A 536 -9.91 42.24 16.85
CA GLN A 536 -10.77 43.12 17.67
C GLN A 536 -11.73 42.43 18.66
N TYR A 537 -11.58 41.11 18.87
CA TYR A 537 -12.25 40.37 19.94
C TYR A 537 -11.28 40.17 21.12
N TYR A 538 -11.78 40.37 22.34
CA TYR A 538 -10.98 40.35 23.57
C TYR A 538 -11.49 39.33 24.58
N GLN A 539 -10.60 38.58 25.23
CA GLN A 539 -10.94 37.66 26.34
C GLN A 539 -9.96 37.77 27.51
N PHE A 540 -10.30 37.25 28.68
CA PHE A 540 -9.32 37.12 29.77
C PHE A 540 -8.24 36.12 29.41
N ALA A 541 -7.01 36.42 29.80
CA ALA A 541 -5.88 35.52 29.61
C ALA A 541 -6.12 34.17 30.30
N GLY A 542 -5.79 33.07 29.62
CA GLY A 542 -5.96 31.71 30.15
C GLY A 542 -7.37 31.10 30.01
N GLU A 543 -8.31 31.76 29.32
CA GLU A 543 -9.65 31.20 29.08
C GLU A 543 -9.76 30.22 27.88
N GLY A 544 -8.63 29.86 27.26
CA GLY A 544 -8.56 28.96 26.10
C GLY A 544 -8.07 29.68 24.84
N ASN A 545 -8.17 29.05 23.67
CA ASN A 545 -7.67 29.64 22.41
C ASN A 545 -8.53 30.84 21.95
N VAL A 546 -7.98 32.06 22.04
CA VAL A 546 -8.67 33.31 21.64
C VAL A 546 -9.08 33.29 20.16
N LYS A 547 -8.25 32.71 19.29
CA LYS A 547 -8.49 32.64 17.84
C LYS A 547 -9.73 31.83 17.52
N GLU A 548 -9.81 30.61 18.05
CA GLU A 548 -10.96 29.71 17.81
C GLU A 548 -12.28 30.32 18.29
N LYS A 549 -12.29 30.92 19.48
CA LYS A 549 -13.51 31.52 20.02
C LYS A 549 -13.93 32.79 19.28
N ALA A 550 -12.97 33.60 18.84
CA ALA A 550 -13.24 34.76 18.01
C ALA A 550 -13.88 34.32 16.68
N LEU A 551 -13.32 33.32 16.00
CA LEU A 551 -13.89 32.78 14.76
C LEU A 551 -15.29 32.20 14.96
N LEU A 552 -15.53 31.38 16.00
CA LEU A 552 -16.86 30.86 16.31
C LEU A 552 -17.88 31.97 16.55
N ARG A 553 -17.43 33.06 17.19
CA ARG A 553 -18.27 34.22 17.44
C ARG A 553 -18.58 34.98 16.14
N MET A 554 -17.59 35.21 15.29
CA MET A 554 -17.79 35.83 13.97
C MET A 554 -18.74 35.01 13.08
N ILE A 555 -18.61 33.68 13.06
CA ILE A 555 -19.53 32.79 12.33
C ILE A 555 -20.97 32.96 12.86
N LYS A 556 -21.13 32.99 14.18
CA LYS A 556 -22.44 33.17 14.82
C LYS A 556 -23.06 34.53 14.44
N GLU A 557 -22.27 35.59 14.48
CA GLU A 557 -22.72 36.95 14.11
C GLU A 557 -23.16 37.00 12.64
N LYS A 558 -22.35 36.48 11.71
CA LYS A 558 -22.71 36.39 10.28
C LYS A 558 -23.97 35.57 10.01
N LEU A 559 -24.16 34.45 10.72
CA LEU A 559 -25.38 33.64 10.61
C LEU A 559 -26.62 34.41 11.10
N ILE A 560 -26.48 35.20 12.17
CA ILE A 560 -27.56 36.05 12.68
C ILE A 560 -27.86 37.19 11.69
N GLU A 561 -26.84 37.85 11.16
CA GLU A 561 -26.98 38.95 10.19
C GLU A 561 -27.69 38.52 8.91
N ASN A 562 -27.38 37.32 8.40
CA ASN A 562 -28.03 36.74 7.23
C ASN A 562 -29.40 36.08 7.53
N GLY A 563 -29.87 36.12 8.79
CA GLY A 563 -31.17 35.58 9.17
C GLY A 563 -31.28 34.05 9.10
N ILE A 564 -30.14 33.35 9.13
CA ILE A 564 -30.09 31.89 8.99
C ILE A 564 -30.35 31.22 10.35
N SER A 565 -31.34 30.33 10.40
CA SER A 565 -31.62 29.56 11.61
C SER A 565 -30.57 28.46 11.83
N PHE A 566 -29.92 28.44 13.00
CA PHE A 566 -28.91 27.44 13.33
C PHE A 566 -29.08 26.83 14.73
N LYS A 567 -28.55 25.62 14.90
CA LYS A 567 -28.36 24.97 16.21
C LYS A 567 -26.87 24.89 16.53
N THR A 568 -26.47 25.29 17.74
CA THR A 568 -25.08 25.19 18.20
C THR A 568 -24.82 23.79 18.76
N ALA A 569 -23.76 23.12 18.29
CA ALA A 569 -23.39 21.78 18.75
C ALA A 569 -21.86 21.65 18.87
N GLY A 570 -21.30 21.99 20.04
CA GLY A 570 -19.85 22.04 20.22
C GLY A 570 -19.23 23.23 19.49
N LYS A 571 -18.17 23.00 18.69
CA LYS A 571 -17.50 24.04 17.87
C LYS A 571 -18.06 24.14 16.44
N ARG A 572 -19.36 23.88 16.26
CA ARG A 572 -20.04 23.98 14.96
C ARG A 572 -21.48 24.48 15.07
N PHE A 573 -21.97 24.99 13.96
CA PHE A 573 -23.31 25.50 13.73
C PHE A 573 -24.01 24.64 12.68
N ILE A 574 -25.14 24.04 13.03
CA ILE A 574 -25.91 23.17 12.15
C ILE A 574 -27.09 23.98 11.59
N THR A 575 -27.10 24.20 10.28
CA THR A 575 -28.21 24.84 9.56
C THR A 575 -29.07 23.77 8.86
N LYS A 576 -30.05 24.18 8.05
CA LYS A 576 -30.88 23.26 7.26
C LYS A 576 -30.07 22.56 6.15
N ASP A 577 -29.17 23.30 5.50
CA ASP A 577 -28.53 22.88 4.25
C ASP A 577 -27.03 22.56 4.42
N TYR A 578 -26.37 23.14 5.42
CA TYR A 578 -24.94 22.94 5.70
C TYR A 578 -24.58 23.03 7.20
N GLU A 579 -23.44 22.45 7.56
CA GLU A 579 -22.80 22.59 8.86
C GLU A 579 -21.57 23.50 8.74
N ILE A 580 -21.47 24.53 9.57
CA ILE A 580 -20.33 25.45 9.60
C ILE A 580 -19.50 25.21 10.85
N GLY A 581 -18.19 25.04 10.72
CA GLY A 581 -17.32 24.82 11.88
C GLY A 581 -15.86 25.07 11.59
N LEU A 582 -15.03 24.85 12.60
CA LEU A 582 -13.57 24.95 12.48
C LEU A 582 -12.95 23.63 12.01
N PHE A 583 -11.71 23.69 11.53
CA PHE A 583 -10.96 22.51 11.14
C PHE A 583 -10.74 21.55 12.32
N GLY A 584 -10.89 20.24 12.08
CA GLY A 584 -10.80 19.17 13.11
C GLY A 584 -12.14 18.67 13.65
N GLU A 585 -13.26 19.33 13.33
CA GLU A 585 -14.60 18.89 13.72
C GLU A 585 -15.17 17.81 12.79
N LYS A 586 -16.06 16.95 13.32
CA LYS A 586 -16.71 15.88 12.54
C LYS A 586 -18.07 16.33 12.02
N PHE A 587 -18.18 16.52 10.72
CA PHE A 587 -19.41 16.94 10.03
C PHE A 587 -20.22 15.75 9.50
N LYS A 588 -21.56 15.83 9.55
CA LYS A 588 -22.47 14.79 9.02
C LYS A 588 -23.05 15.17 7.66
N ASN A 589 -23.33 16.46 7.46
CA ASN A 589 -23.85 17.03 6.22
C ASN A 589 -22.75 17.80 5.45
N LYS A 590 -23.14 18.55 4.40
CA LYS A 590 -22.24 19.48 3.69
C LYS A 590 -21.59 20.43 4.69
N ALA A 591 -20.26 20.52 4.66
CA ALA A 591 -19.47 21.24 5.64
C ALA A 591 -18.87 22.52 5.04
N ILE A 592 -18.97 23.63 5.76
CA ILE A 592 -18.21 24.85 5.48
C ILE A 592 -17.18 24.97 6.61
N ILE A 593 -15.90 24.75 6.27
CA ILE A 593 -14.80 24.90 7.20
C ILE A 593 -14.30 26.33 7.12
N VAL A 594 -14.46 27.06 8.22
CA VAL A 594 -14.07 28.46 8.29
C VAL A 594 -12.65 28.56 8.83
N VAL A 595 -11.82 29.30 8.08
CA VAL A 595 -10.44 29.60 8.44
C VAL A 595 -10.26 31.10 8.60
N ASP A 596 -9.17 31.52 9.23
CA ASP A 596 -8.86 32.93 9.45
C ASP A 596 -8.55 33.64 8.14
N ASP A 597 -7.64 33.08 7.33
CA ASP A 597 -7.25 33.62 6.03
C ASP A 597 -6.94 32.51 5.01
N GLU A 598 -6.74 32.87 3.75
CA GLU A 598 -6.40 31.92 2.68
C GLU A 598 -5.04 31.22 2.90
N SER A 599 -4.12 31.86 3.63
CA SER A 599 -2.80 31.28 3.92
C SER A 599 -2.90 30.09 4.88
N GLU A 600 -3.89 30.09 5.76
CA GLU A 600 -4.18 29.00 6.69
C GLU A 600 -4.67 27.74 5.97
N ILE A 601 -5.38 27.87 4.85
CA ILE A 601 -5.79 26.72 4.01
C ILE A 601 -4.55 25.97 3.52
N LYS A 602 -3.54 26.70 3.01
CA LYS A 602 -2.29 26.08 2.54
C LYS A 602 -1.55 25.38 3.68
N LYS A 603 -1.42 26.04 4.85
CA LYS A 603 -0.77 25.46 6.04
C LYS A 603 -1.47 24.18 6.52
N ILE A 604 -2.81 24.16 6.52
CA ILE A 604 -3.59 22.96 6.85
C ILE A 604 -3.31 21.87 5.82
N MET A 605 -3.37 22.18 4.52
CA MET A 605 -3.19 21.18 3.45
C MET A 605 -1.77 20.63 3.35
N ASP A 606 -0.76 21.38 3.78
CA ASP A 606 0.65 20.94 3.80
C ASP A 606 1.01 20.16 5.07
N GLY A 607 0.25 20.34 6.15
CA GLY A 607 0.42 19.59 7.40
C GLY A 607 -0.31 18.24 7.47
N LEU A 608 -1.04 17.86 6.43
CA LEU A 608 -1.82 16.62 6.38
C LEU A 608 -1.10 15.50 5.64
N ASP A 609 -1.30 14.28 6.13
CA ASP A 609 -0.85 13.08 5.43
C ASP A 609 -1.48 12.97 4.03
N PRO A 610 -0.80 12.35 3.05
CA PRO A 610 -1.31 12.21 1.69
C PRO A 610 -2.73 11.63 1.61
N ASN A 611 -3.05 10.65 2.47
CA ASN A 611 -4.35 10.01 2.55
C ASN A 611 -5.45 10.96 3.06
N GLU A 612 -5.14 11.84 4.00
CA GLU A 612 -6.09 12.82 4.53
C GLU A 612 -6.29 13.98 3.55
N LYS A 613 -5.20 14.46 2.93
CA LYS A 613 -5.23 15.47 1.87
C LYS A 613 -6.10 15.03 0.70
N ALA A 614 -5.99 13.77 0.29
CA ALA A 614 -6.83 13.18 -0.75
C ALA A 614 -8.31 13.13 -0.33
N LYS A 615 -8.62 12.65 0.88
CA LYS A 615 -10.01 12.63 1.42
C LYS A 615 -10.65 14.01 1.43
N ILE A 616 -9.90 15.04 1.81
CA ILE A 616 -10.39 16.43 1.85
C ILE A 616 -10.64 16.96 0.43
N ARG A 617 -9.70 16.77 -0.50
CA ARG A 617 -9.88 17.19 -1.91
C ARG A 617 -11.07 16.50 -2.57
N ILE A 618 -11.32 15.23 -2.25
CA ILE A 618 -12.49 14.48 -2.73
C ILE A 618 -13.78 15.12 -2.19
N LYS A 619 -13.82 15.50 -0.91
CA LYS A 619 -15.00 16.16 -0.33
C LYS A 619 -15.21 17.55 -0.92
N GLU A 620 -14.14 18.27 -1.26
CA GLU A 620 -14.18 19.59 -1.90
C GLU A 620 -14.68 19.53 -3.34
N ALA A 621 -14.12 18.63 -4.17
CA ALA A 621 -14.56 18.44 -5.54
C ALA A 621 -16.03 17.99 -5.65
N ASN A 622 -16.53 17.23 -4.66
CA ASN A 622 -17.92 16.80 -4.59
C ASN A 622 -18.88 17.82 -3.93
N GLY A 623 -18.39 19.01 -3.55
CA GLY A 623 -19.20 20.04 -2.87
C GLY A 623 -19.73 19.61 -1.50
N MET A 624 -19.09 18.62 -0.87
CA MET A 624 -19.40 18.15 0.49
C MET A 624 -18.64 18.92 1.56
N LEU A 625 -17.52 19.55 1.21
CA LEU A 625 -16.69 20.32 2.12
C LEU A 625 -16.14 21.54 1.39
N THR A 626 -16.24 22.74 1.95
CA THR A 626 -15.67 23.95 1.35
C THR A 626 -14.86 24.68 2.41
N PHE A 627 -13.61 25.06 2.09
CA PHE A 627 -12.84 25.97 2.94
C PHE A 627 -13.15 27.41 2.56
N VAL A 628 -13.53 28.21 3.54
CA VAL A 628 -13.89 29.61 3.31
C VAL A 628 -13.21 30.48 4.37
N PRO A 629 -12.42 31.49 3.97
CA PRO A 629 -11.95 32.51 4.91
C PRO A 629 -13.13 33.23 5.56
N ILE A 630 -13.03 33.57 6.85
CA ILE A 630 -14.14 34.22 7.59
C ILE A 630 -14.68 35.48 6.89
N ASP A 631 -13.81 36.23 6.21
CA ASP A 631 -14.18 37.45 5.49
C ASP A 631 -15.06 37.18 4.25
N LYS A 632 -14.91 36.00 3.63
CA LYS A 632 -15.68 35.56 2.45
C LYS A 632 -16.90 34.70 2.81
N LEU A 633 -17.14 34.46 4.09
CA LEU A 633 -18.23 33.59 4.52
C LEU A 633 -19.60 34.11 4.04
N ASP A 634 -19.82 35.42 4.01
CA ASP A 634 -21.11 36.03 3.59
C ASP A 634 -21.42 35.80 2.11
N GLU A 635 -20.41 35.59 1.26
CA GLU A 635 -20.63 35.29 -0.17
C GLU A 635 -21.17 33.87 -0.39
N MET A 636 -21.06 33.01 0.63
CA MET A 636 -21.45 31.60 0.62
C MET A 636 -22.72 31.31 1.43
N LEU A 637 -23.08 32.20 2.37
CA LEU A 637 -24.28 32.11 3.21
C LEU A 637 -25.53 32.53 2.42
#